data_AF-A0A0E0G984-F1
#
_entry.id   AF-A0A0E0G984-F1
#
_cell.length_a   1.000
_cell.length_b   1.000
_cell.length_c   1.000
_cell.angle_alpha   90.00
_cell.angle_beta   90.00
_cell.angle_gamma   90.00
#
_symmetry.space_group_name_H-M   'P 1'
#
loop_
_entity.id
_entity.type
_entity.pdbx_description
1 polymer ?
#
loop_
_entity_poly.entity_id
_entity_poly.type
_entity_poly.pdbx_seq_one_letter_code
_entity_poly.pdbx_strand_id
1 'polypeptide(L)'
;MKFMKLGTRPDTFYSNESVRSVCTEVATDLQILVGDCLYQLHKFPLLSKCLLLQALCAESGCGGNGGDVIELPGFPGGVEAFDACAKFCYGITVTVSARNLVPLRCAAAHLGMSEAADRGNLAAKLDAFLASCLLRRWKDALAVLNSTRHCAPLCEDIGLTSRCVDAVAALIASPAALPAHSSSASPWWAHDVAELGVDLFWRIMVAVKATGAVHEKTVGDALKAYARRWLPNVAKDGIVVGADQPFDGAGNGGDGGNASVKQIATRHRLLLEKIVSLIPAERDAVSCSFLLKLLKAANILSASATSRAELVRRVAWQLEEATVGDLLIPSLSCVSETLYDVDAVAAILDEFALRHAAAPPPPVALAVSPDDDDDSPARSGGHRRSRSAESVGFDGAARRSSSAAPVSPDALVRVGRLVDGFLIEVARDPNMPLDKLLAIAEAVPDTARPEHDGLYKVVDTYLKVHSEMSKSARKRLCRVINCRKLSDKACAHAAQNELLPLRVVVQVLFFEHARAAAMAGGAHAAAELPGSIRALLQSKSSGSDQEDDAADRVDEQRLRALAAGASPGDDWSVEGLRRAASKIATLRMKLEEDDDHDGGGGDDEEFARRQQAGLARSASLRFRAFCAIPAARPKRMLSKLWPLARGVTTERH
;
A
#
# COMPACT_ATOMS: atom_id res chain seq x y z
N MET A 1 19.76 -21.45 -28.31
CA MET A 1 19.89 -19.98 -28.41
C MET A 1 20.12 -19.61 -29.87
N LYS A 2 19.61 -18.46 -30.33
CA LYS A 2 19.93 -17.99 -31.69
C LYS A 2 21.28 -17.27 -31.67
N PHE A 3 22.01 -17.37 -32.77
CA PHE A 3 23.32 -16.77 -32.92
C PHE A 3 23.45 -16.11 -34.29
N MET A 4 24.19 -15.01 -34.34
CA MET A 4 24.61 -14.33 -35.56
C MET A 4 26.10 -14.58 -35.75
N LYS A 5 26.51 -14.90 -36.98
CA LYS A 5 27.92 -14.97 -37.36
C LYS A 5 28.28 -13.69 -38.13
N LEU A 6 29.32 -13.01 -37.70
CA LEU A 6 29.89 -11.84 -38.37
C LEU A 6 31.24 -12.25 -38.95
N GLY A 7 31.56 -11.86 -40.19
CA GLY A 7 32.83 -12.23 -40.83
C GLY A 7 32.80 -13.60 -41.52
N THR A 8 33.85 -13.89 -42.29
CA THR A 8 33.96 -15.12 -43.09
C THR A 8 35.33 -15.79 -42.97
N ARG A 9 36.33 -15.09 -42.42
CA ARG A 9 37.68 -15.63 -42.26
C ARG A 9 37.78 -16.53 -41.01
N PRO A 10 38.62 -17.57 -41.03
CA PRO A 10 38.90 -18.37 -39.84
C PRO A 10 39.62 -17.54 -38.78
N ASP A 11 39.66 -18.05 -37.55
CA ASP A 11 40.39 -17.40 -36.46
C ASP A 11 41.90 -17.54 -36.70
N THR A 12 42.56 -16.41 -36.98
CA THR A 12 44.01 -16.33 -37.18
C THR A 12 44.74 -15.76 -35.97
N PHE A 13 44.02 -15.47 -34.88
CA PHE A 13 44.64 -14.97 -33.66
C PHE A 13 45.21 -16.15 -32.88
N TYR A 14 46.42 -15.97 -32.35
CA TYR A 14 47.03 -16.93 -31.44
C TYR A 14 47.51 -16.19 -30.18
N SER A 15 47.53 -16.92 -29.07
CA SER A 15 47.97 -16.39 -27.78
C SER A 15 49.27 -17.06 -27.38
N ASN A 16 50.24 -16.27 -26.93
CA ASN A 16 51.45 -16.72 -26.26
C ASN A 16 51.52 -16.02 -24.91
N GLU A 17 51.30 -16.76 -23.82
CA GLU A 17 51.16 -16.21 -22.47
C GLU A 17 50.11 -15.08 -22.41
N SER A 18 50.52 -13.86 -22.06
CA SER A 18 49.69 -12.65 -22.02
C SER A 18 49.68 -11.86 -23.32
N VAL A 19 50.38 -12.32 -24.37
CA VAL A 19 50.45 -11.63 -25.66
C VAL A 19 49.56 -12.31 -26.69
N ARG A 20 48.74 -11.52 -27.39
CA ARG A 20 47.81 -11.99 -28.42
C ARG A 20 48.15 -11.35 -29.76
N SER A 21 48.47 -12.17 -30.75
CA SER A 21 49.00 -11.72 -32.04
C SER A 21 48.22 -12.33 -33.20
N VAL A 22 48.22 -11.64 -34.34
CA VAL A 22 47.60 -12.11 -35.58
C VAL A 22 48.63 -12.91 -36.39
N CYS A 23 48.28 -14.11 -36.83
CA CYS A 23 49.14 -14.91 -37.72
C CYS A 23 49.14 -14.30 -39.13
N THR A 24 50.19 -13.53 -39.44
CA THR A 24 50.38 -12.85 -40.74
C THR A 24 51.85 -12.85 -41.15
N GLU A 25 52.11 -12.76 -42.46
CA GLU A 25 53.47 -12.61 -43.02
C GLU A 25 54.04 -11.20 -42.82
N VAL A 26 53.18 -10.23 -42.46
CA VAL A 26 53.55 -8.83 -42.21
C VAL A 26 53.76 -8.62 -40.71
N ALA A 27 54.76 -7.81 -40.37
CA ALA A 27 55.04 -7.42 -38.99
C ALA A 27 53.94 -6.49 -38.45
N THR A 28 53.60 -6.66 -37.17
CA THR A 28 52.58 -5.86 -36.48
C THR A 28 53.11 -4.45 -36.19
N ASP A 29 52.29 -3.43 -36.46
CA ASP A 29 52.64 -2.02 -36.31
C ASP A 29 51.79 -1.31 -35.23
N LEU A 30 50.98 -2.05 -34.47
CA LEU A 30 50.12 -1.54 -33.41
C LEU A 30 50.17 -2.46 -32.18
N GLN A 31 50.39 -1.87 -31.00
CA GLN A 31 50.35 -2.58 -29.72
C GLN A 31 49.28 -1.95 -28.83
N ILE A 32 48.36 -2.78 -28.31
CA ILE A 32 47.25 -2.33 -27.45
C ILE A 32 47.22 -3.19 -26.20
N LEU A 33 47.29 -2.59 -25.01
CA LEU A 33 47.17 -3.29 -23.74
C LEU A 33 45.73 -3.18 -23.21
N VAL A 34 45.08 -4.33 -23.01
CA VAL A 34 43.72 -4.42 -22.46
C VAL A 34 43.75 -5.35 -21.25
N GLY A 35 43.57 -4.78 -20.05
CA GLY A 35 43.83 -5.52 -18.81
C GLY A 35 45.26 -6.05 -18.81
N ASP A 36 45.42 -7.35 -18.58
CA ASP A 36 46.73 -8.02 -18.57
C ASP A 36 47.12 -8.61 -19.93
N CYS A 37 46.36 -8.33 -20.99
CA CYS A 37 46.60 -8.90 -22.33
C CYS A 37 47.13 -7.84 -23.30
N LEU A 38 48.34 -8.08 -23.84
CA LEU A 38 48.95 -7.24 -24.87
C LEU A 38 48.58 -7.75 -26.26
N TYR A 39 47.90 -6.94 -27.05
CA TYR A 39 47.51 -7.24 -28.42
C TYR A 39 48.50 -6.65 -29.42
N GLN A 40 49.11 -7.50 -30.25
CA GLN A 40 49.95 -7.08 -31.37
C GLN A 40 49.16 -7.18 -32.67
N LEU A 41 48.76 -6.04 -33.20
CA LEU A 41 47.81 -5.87 -34.29
C LEU A 41 48.40 -4.98 -35.40
N HIS A 42 47.56 -4.71 -36.39
CA HIS A 42 47.87 -3.85 -37.53
C HIS A 42 47.02 -2.58 -37.46
N LYS A 43 47.60 -1.41 -37.79
CA LYS A 43 46.87 -0.13 -37.82
C LYS A 43 45.72 -0.15 -38.82
N PHE A 44 45.98 -0.54 -40.05
CA PHE A 44 45.00 -0.40 -41.14
C PHE A 44 43.62 -1.07 -40.88
N PRO A 45 43.52 -2.35 -40.45
CA PRO A 45 42.24 -2.98 -40.17
C PRO A 45 41.47 -2.32 -39.01
N LEU A 46 42.18 -1.81 -38.01
CA LEU A 46 41.58 -1.25 -36.80
C LEU A 46 41.16 0.21 -36.98
N LEU A 47 42.06 1.06 -37.50
CA LEU A 47 41.81 2.50 -37.62
C LEU A 47 40.71 2.84 -38.62
N SER A 48 40.45 1.96 -39.61
CA SER A 48 39.34 2.13 -40.56
C SER A 48 37.96 1.90 -39.92
N LYS A 49 37.88 1.30 -38.72
CA LYS A 49 36.61 0.91 -38.09
C LYS A 49 36.44 1.43 -36.66
N CYS A 50 37.52 1.86 -36.02
CA CYS A 50 37.56 2.29 -34.62
C CYS A 50 37.99 3.76 -34.51
N LEU A 51 37.04 4.67 -34.31
CA LEU A 51 37.32 6.12 -34.20
C LEU A 51 38.18 6.46 -32.99
N LEU A 52 38.01 5.75 -31.87
CA LEU A 52 38.83 5.98 -30.67
C LEU A 52 40.31 5.69 -30.96
N LEU A 53 40.60 4.53 -31.57
CA LEU A 53 41.97 4.15 -31.91
C LEU A 53 42.56 5.10 -32.96
N GLN A 54 41.73 5.59 -33.89
CA GLN A 54 42.14 6.58 -34.88
C GLN A 54 42.59 7.88 -34.23
N ALA A 55 41.83 8.37 -33.24
CA ALA A 55 42.19 9.56 -32.47
C ALA A 55 43.49 9.35 -31.66
N LEU A 56 43.56 8.26 -30.89
CA LEU A 56 44.74 7.94 -30.06
C LEU A 56 46.01 7.77 -30.90
N CYS A 57 45.92 7.16 -32.09
CA CYS A 57 47.05 7.03 -33.01
C CYS A 57 47.44 8.34 -33.72
N ALA A 58 46.52 9.31 -33.81
CA ALA A 58 46.80 10.62 -34.39
C ALA A 58 47.46 11.56 -33.37
N GLU A 59 47.05 11.46 -32.10
CA GLU A 59 47.59 12.24 -30.98
C GLU A 59 49.01 11.81 -30.60
N SER A 60 49.36 10.53 -30.77
CA SER A 60 50.71 10.00 -30.51
C SER A 60 51.75 10.33 -31.59
N GLY A 61 51.47 11.32 -32.46
CA GLY A 61 52.23 11.58 -33.68
C GLY A 61 53.74 11.80 -33.48
N CYS A 62 54.57 10.80 -33.82
CA CYS A 62 55.85 10.97 -34.53
C CYS A 62 56.54 9.64 -34.87
N GLY A 63 56.68 9.34 -36.17
CA GLY A 63 57.86 8.85 -36.90
C GLY A 63 58.95 7.94 -36.31
N GLY A 64 58.77 7.27 -35.17
CA GLY A 64 59.75 6.35 -34.59
C GLY A 64 59.41 4.89 -34.89
N ASN A 65 60.35 4.15 -35.48
CA ASN A 65 60.28 2.71 -35.63
C ASN A 65 60.18 2.04 -34.24
N GLY A 66 58.95 1.73 -33.81
CA GLY A 66 58.65 0.85 -32.68
C GLY A 66 58.05 1.52 -31.44
N GLY A 67 56.84 1.07 -31.06
CA GLY A 67 56.63 0.64 -29.67
C GLY A 67 55.84 1.53 -28.71
N ASP A 68 55.00 2.47 -29.14
CA ASP A 68 54.07 3.08 -28.18
C ASP A 68 52.87 2.15 -27.96
N VAL A 69 52.69 1.71 -26.71
CA VAL A 69 51.64 0.77 -26.31
C VAL A 69 50.40 1.58 -25.93
N ILE A 70 49.32 1.42 -26.68
CA ILE A 70 48.05 2.08 -26.34
C ILE A 70 47.39 1.30 -25.20
N GLU A 71 47.32 1.91 -24.03
CA GLU A 71 46.64 1.31 -22.89
C GLU A 71 45.15 1.65 -22.87
N LEU A 72 44.30 0.63 -22.72
CA LEU A 72 42.85 0.78 -22.55
C LEU A 72 42.44 0.22 -21.18
N PRO A 73 42.71 0.96 -20.08
CA PRO A 73 42.39 0.50 -18.74
C PRO A 73 40.88 0.39 -18.54
N GLY A 74 40.43 -0.71 -17.91
CA GLY A 74 39.02 -0.90 -17.57
C GLY A 74 38.09 -1.07 -18.78
N PHE A 75 38.60 -1.64 -19.89
CA PHE A 75 37.84 -1.80 -21.13
C PHE A 75 36.48 -2.52 -20.91
N PRO A 76 35.35 -1.96 -21.40
CA PRO A 76 34.03 -2.53 -21.14
C PRO A 76 33.87 -3.90 -21.80
N GLY A 77 33.41 -4.87 -21.01
CA GLY A 77 33.31 -6.27 -21.44
C GLY A 77 34.64 -7.04 -21.44
N GLY A 78 35.74 -6.41 -21.00
CA GLY A 78 37.04 -7.03 -20.82
C GLY A 78 37.71 -7.48 -22.13
N VAL A 79 38.71 -8.35 -21.97
CA VAL A 79 39.55 -8.84 -23.07
C VAL A 79 38.75 -9.62 -24.13
N GLU A 80 37.69 -10.33 -23.72
CA GLU A 80 36.85 -11.10 -24.64
C GLU A 80 36.07 -10.19 -25.60
N ALA A 81 35.54 -9.07 -25.09
CA ALA A 81 34.81 -8.11 -25.91
C ALA A 81 35.76 -7.37 -26.87
N PHE A 82 36.95 -6.99 -26.40
CA PHE A 82 37.98 -6.39 -27.25
C PHE A 82 38.44 -7.36 -28.34
N ASP A 83 38.70 -8.63 -28.00
CA ASP A 83 39.07 -9.67 -28.96
C ASP A 83 38.03 -9.81 -30.07
N ALA A 84 36.74 -9.83 -29.72
CA ALA A 84 35.66 -9.88 -30.70
C ALA A 84 35.59 -8.61 -31.57
N CYS A 85 35.82 -7.42 -31.01
CA CYS A 85 35.94 -6.17 -31.78
C CYS A 85 37.12 -6.21 -32.76
N ALA A 86 38.29 -6.66 -32.31
CA ALA A 86 39.48 -6.79 -33.14
C ALA A 86 39.26 -7.80 -34.27
N LYS A 87 38.74 -8.99 -33.97
CA LYS A 87 38.40 -10.02 -34.97
C LYS A 87 37.44 -9.49 -36.02
N PHE A 88 36.42 -8.73 -35.62
CA PHE A 88 35.50 -8.08 -36.56
C PHE A 88 36.25 -7.15 -37.52
N CYS A 89 37.23 -6.39 -37.04
CA CYS A 89 38.05 -5.51 -37.87
C CYS A 89 38.86 -6.25 -38.93
N TYR A 90 39.35 -7.46 -38.62
CA TYR A 90 40.05 -8.34 -39.57
C TYR A 90 39.13 -9.13 -40.51
N GLY A 91 37.81 -9.04 -40.34
CA GLY A 91 36.85 -9.89 -41.04
C GLY A 91 36.85 -11.35 -40.60
N ILE A 92 37.43 -11.62 -39.43
CA ILE A 92 37.44 -12.93 -38.77
C ILE A 92 36.04 -13.22 -38.23
N THR A 93 35.68 -14.51 -38.24
CA THR A 93 34.36 -14.95 -37.81
C THR A 93 34.16 -14.72 -36.31
N VAL A 94 33.17 -13.89 -35.94
CA VAL A 94 32.73 -13.63 -34.57
C VAL A 94 31.31 -14.14 -34.38
N THR A 95 31.09 -14.96 -33.37
CA THR A 95 29.77 -15.49 -33.01
C THR A 95 29.11 -14.63 -31.93
N VAL A 96 27.96 -14.06 -32.25
CA VAL A 96 27.18 -13.18 -31.36
C VAL A 96 25.92 -13.89 -30.90
N SER A 97 25.63 -13.83 -29.61
CA SER A 97 24.48 -14.42 -28.93
C SER A 97 23.96 -13.50 -27.82
N ALA A 98 22.83 -13.84 -27.18
CA ALA A 98 22.29 -13.06 -26.06
C ALA A 98 23.28 -12.86 -24.89
N ARG A 99 24.25 -13.79 -24.71
CA ARG A 99 25.19 -13.76 -23.59
C ARG A 99 26.33 -12.75 -23.76
N ASN A 100 26.84 -12.61 -24.98
CA ASN A 100 28.00 -11.75 -25.26
C ASN A 100 27.62 -10.45 -26.00
N LEU A 101 26.35 -10.28 -26.38
CA LEU A 101 25.89 -9.08 -27.09
C LEU A 101 26.14 -7.79 -26.29
N VAL A 102 25.74 -7.75 -25.02
CA VAL A 102 25.84 -6.54 -24.18
C VAL A 102 27.30 -6.09 -24.01
N PRO A 103 28.23 -6.93 -23.51
CA PRO A 103 29.62 -6.52 -23.38
C PRO A 103 30.23 -6.13 -24.74
N LEU A 104 29.91 -6.84 -25.82
CA LEU A 104 30.39 -6.52 -27.16
C LEU A 104 29.83 -5.19 -27.70
N ARG A 105 28.55 -4.87 -27.43
CA ARG A 105 27.92 -3.62 -27.84
C ARG A 105 28.47 -2.42 -27.07
N CYS A 106 28.82 -2.63 -25.80
CA CYS A 106 29.52 -1.65 -24.95
C CYS A 106 30.94 -1.40 -25.46
N ALA A 107 31.71 -2.47 -25.73
CA ALA A 107 33.03 -2.39 -26.36
C ALA A 107 33.01 -1.65 -27.70
N ALA A 108 32.07 -2.01 -28.58
CA ALA A 108 31.90 -1.35 -29.87
C ALA A 108 31.57 0.15 -29.73
N ALA A 109 30.77 0.53 -28.73
CA ALA A 109 30.48 1.93 -28.44
C ALA A 109 31.72 2.68 -27.97
N HIS A 110 32.45 2.10 -27.02
CA HIS A 110 33.67 2.68 -26.46
C HIS A 110 34.74 2.91 -27.53
N LEU A 111 34.93 1.95 -28.43
CA LEU A 111 35.86 2.07 -29.56
C LEU A 111 35.37 3.01 -30.68
N GLY A 112 34.13 3.51 -30.60
CA GLY A 112 33.53 4.34 -31.64
C GLY A 112 33.23 3.57 -32.94
N MET A 113 32.99 2.25 -32.87
CA MET A 113 32.69 1.37 -34.00
C MET A 113 31.25 1.54 -34.50
N SER A 114 30.92 2.76 -34.91
CA SER A 114 29.61 3.21 -35.36
C SER A 114 29.53 3.36 -36.88
N GLU A 115 28.33 3.66 -37.39
CA GLU A 115 28.12 4.01 -38.80
C GLU A 115 28.92 5.24 -39.24
N ALA A 116 29.34 6.11 -38.30
CA ALA A 116 30.18 7.26 -38.61
C ALA A 116 31.61 6.85 -39.00
N ALA A 117 32.07 5.69 -38.55
CA ALA A 117 33.40 5.16 -38.90
C ALA A 117 33.37 4.35 -40.20
N ASP A 118 32.38 3.48 -40.34
CA ASP A 118 32.23 2.57 -41.49
C ASP A 118 30.74 2.23 -41.68
N ARG A 119 30.28 2.09 -42.91
CA ARG A 119 28.87 1.76 -43.17
C ARG A 119 28.62 0.29 -42.83
N GLY A 120 27.61 0.01 -41.99
CA GLY A 120 27.36 -1.34 -41.49
C GLY A 120 28.43 -1.82 -40.51
N ASN A 121 28.98 -0.92 -39.70
CA ASN A 121 29.96 -1.26 -38.67
C ASN A 121 29.32 -2.11 -37.55
N LEU A 122 30.16 -2.55 -36.61
CA LEU A 122 29.80 -3.51 -35.58
C LEU A 122 28.59 -3.06 -34.76
N ALA A 123 28.53 -1.80 -34.28
CA ALA A 123 27.43 -1.32 -33.46
C ALA A 123 26.07 -1.48 -34.15
N ALA A 124 25.96 -1.06 -35.42
CA ALA A 124 24.71 -1.15 -36.18
C ALA A 124 24.28 -2.59 -36.45
N LYS A 125 25.24 -3.49 -36.74
CA LYS A 125 24.96 -4.92 -36.92
C LYS A 125 24.45 -5.56 -35.63
N LEU A 126 25.04 -5.20 -34.49
CA LEU A 126 24.58 -5.66 -33.17
C LEU A 126 23.19 -5.12 -32.85
N ASP A 127 22.94 -3.83 -33.11
CA ASP A 127 21.64 -3.20 -32.88
C ASP A 127 20.53 -3.80 -33.76
N ALA A 128 20.85 -4.11 -35.02
CA ALA A 128 19.93 -4.79 -35.92
C ALA A 128 19.63 -6.22 -35.44
N PHE A 129 20.65 -6.98 -35.01
CA PHE A 129 20.45 -8.33 -34.46
C PHE A 129 19.64 -8.32 -33.16
N LEU A 130 19.92 -7.37 -32.28
CA LEU A 130 19.18 -7.15 -31.04
C LEU A 130 17.68 -6.93 -31.34
N ALA A 131 17.36 -5.94 -32.18
CA ALA A 131 15.98 -5.54 -32.47
C ALA A 131 15.20 -6.58 -33.30
N SER A 132 15.83 -7.17 -34.31
CA SER A 132 15.17 -8.11 -35.23
C SER A 132 15.02 -9.52 -34.66
N CYS A 133 15.90 -9.95 -33.75
CA CYS A 133 15.98 -11.33 -33.32
C CYS A 133 15.86 -11.51 -31.80
N LEU A 134 16.73 -10.89 -31.01
CA LEU A 134 16.83 -11.17 -29.57
C LEU A 134 15.65 -10.57 -28.79
N LEU A 135 15.30 -9.31 -29.05
CA LEU A 135 14.19 -8.61 -28.38
C LEU A 135 12.81 -9.15 -28.76
N ARG A 136 12.70 -10.01 -29.77
CA ARG A 136 11.44 -10.67 -30.14
C ARG A 136 11.20 -11.99 -29.41
N ARG A 137 12.17 -12.45 -28.61
CA ARG A 137 12.11 -13.76 -27.94
C ARG A 137 12.25 -13.56 -26.44
N TRP A 138 11.24 -13.97 -25.68
CA TRP A 138 11.18 -13.82 -24.22
C TRP A 138 12.49 -14.14 -23.49
N LYS A 139 12.98 -15.38 -23.64
CA LYS A 139 14.19 -15.84 -22.94
C LYS A 139 15.46 -15.07 -23.34
N ASP A 140 15.58 -14.70 -24.62
CA ASP A 140 16.75 -13.96 -25.09
C ASP A 140 16.69 -12.50 -24.63
N ALA A 141 15.51 -11.87 -24.69
CA ALA A 141 15.28 -10.49 -24.23
C ALA A 141 15.59 -10.34 -22.73
N LEU A 142 15.13 -11.27 -21.89
CA LEU A 142 15.45 -11.28 -20.46
C LEU A 142 16.94 -11.52 -20.20
N ALA A 143 17.58 -12.43 -20.95
CA ALA A 143 19.00 -12.69 -20.80
C ALA A 143 19.85 -11.45 -21.14
N VAL A 144 19.52 -10.75 -22.23
CA VAL A 144 20.17 -9.49 -22.61
C VAL A 144 19.92 -8.42 -21.56
N LEU A 145 18.68 -8.23 -21.11
CA LEU A 145 18.34 -7.24 -20.09
C LEU A 145 19.08 -7.50 -18.76
N ASN A 146 19.15 -8.76 -18.32
CA ASN A 146 19.89 -9.09 -17.10
C ASN A 146 21.40 -8.82 -17.25
N SER A 147 21.95 -8.96 -18.46
CA SER A 147 23.37 -8.70 -18.72
C SER A 147 23.73 -7.20 -18.67
N THR A 148 22.77 -6.27 -18.88
CA THR A 148 23.05 -4.82 -18.81
C THR A 148 23.48 -4.36 -17.43
N ARG A 149 23.17 -5.11 -16.37
CA ARG A 149 23.59 -4.80 -14.99
C ARG A 149 25.10 -4.75 -14.81
N HIS A 150 25.86 -5.54 -15.56
CA HIS A 150 27.31 -5.63 -15.43
C HIS A 150 28.05 -4.45 -16.09
N CYS A 151 27.38 -3.70 -16.96
CA CYS A 151 27.92 -2.51 -17.64
C CYS A 151 26.91 -1.36 -17.60
N ALA A 152 26.27 -1.16 -16.44
CA ALA A 152 25.14 -0.24 -16.27
C ALA A 152 25.36 1.17 -16.84
N PRO A 153 26.42 1.93 -16.50
CA PRO A 153 26.53 3.34 -16.94
C PRO A 153 26.53 3.47 -18.47
N LEU A 154 27.37 2.67 -19.14
CA LEU A 154 27.48 2.69 -20.59
C LEU A 154 26.22 2.15 -21.28
N CYS A 155 25.53 1.18 -20.69
CA CYS A 155 24.25 0.69 -21.20
C CYS A 155 23.14 1.75 -21.13
N GLU A 156 23.14 2.60 -20.10
CA GLU A 156 22.21 3.73 -19.99
C GLU A 156 22.55 4.81 -21.03
N ASP A 157 23.83 5.16 -21.21
CA ASP A 157 24.27 6.18 -22.18
C ASP A 157 23.88 5.82 -23.62
N ILE A 158 23.96 4.53 -23.97
CA ILE A 158 23.58 4.02 -25.30
C ILE A 158 22.07 3.80 -25.42
N GLY A 159 21.31 3.85 -24.30
CA GLY A 159 19.88 3.52 -24.26
C GLY A 159 19.59 2.04 -24.49
N LEU A 160 20.53 1.15 -24.17
CA LEU A 160 20.37 -0.30 -24.35
C LEU A 160 19.38 -0.88 -23.34
N THR A 161 19.50 -0.49 -22.06
CA THR A 161 18.61 -0.98 -21.00
C THR A 161 17.15 -0.62 -21.26
N SER A 162 16.86 0.63 -21.61
CA SER A 162 15.49 1.09 -21.90
C SER A 162 14.87 0.35 -23.08
N ARG A 163 15.61 0.17 -24.18
CA ARG A 163 15.16 -0.62 -25.34
C ARG A 163 14.82 -2.07 -24.98
N CYS A 164 15.60 -2.69 -24.09
CA CYS A 164 15.33 -4.03 -23.59
C CYS A 164 14.08 -4.06 -22.69
N VAL A 165 13.91 -3.08 -21.80
CA VAL A 165 12.72 -2.94 -20.94
C VAL A 165 11.46 -2.77 -21.78
N ASP A 166 11.48 -1.87 -22.76
CA ASP A 166 10.34 -1.60 -23.64
C ASP A 166 9.96 -2.84 -24.46
N ALA A 167 10.95 -3.58 -24.95
CA ALA A 167 10.71 -4.83 -25.66
C ALA A 167 10.11 -5.92 -24.77
N VAL A 168 10.61 -6.08 -23.53
CA VAL A 168 10.05 -7.01 -22.56
C VAL A 168 8.60 -6.63 -22.23
N ALA A 169 8.32 -5.35 -22.00
CA ALA A 169 6.97 -4.86 -21.75
C ALA A 169 6.04 -5.10 -22.96
N ALA A 170 6.52 -4.85 -24.18
CA ALA A 170 5.77 -5.13 -25.41
C ALA A 170 5.50 -6.63 -25.62
N LEU A 171 6.44 -7.51 -25.25
CA LEU A 171 6.23 -8.96 -25.28
C LEU A 171 5.16 -9.39 -24.26
N ILE A 172 5.17 -8.82 -23.05
CA ILE A 172 4.14 -9.10 -22.03
C ILE A 172 2.75 -8.62 -22.48
N ALA A 173 2.69 -7.44 -23.10
CA ALA A 173 1.46 -6.87 -23.64
C ALA A 173 0.92 -7.59 -24.88
N SER A 174 1.73 -8.42 -25.54
CA SER A 174 1.35 -9.07 -26.79
C SER A 174 0.48 -10.30 -26.57
N PRO A 175 -0.69 -10.41 -27.24
CA PRO A 175 -1.55 -11.59 -27.14
C PRO A 175 -0.91 -12.86 -27.70
N ALA A 176 0.11 -12.73 -28.57
CA ALA A 176 0.87 -13.86 -29.12
C ALA A 176 1.84 -14.50 -28.11
N ALA A 177 2.08 -13.86 -26.96
CA ALA A 177 2.99 -14.35 -25.93
C ALA A 177 2.30 -15.27 -24.90
N LEU A 178 0.98 -15.46 -24.99
CA LEU A 178 0.25 -16.36 -24.09
C LEU A 178 0.67 -17.81 -24.36
N PRO A 179 1.27 -18.51 -23.37
CA PRO A 179 1.45 -19.94 -23.47
C PRO A 179 0.06 -20.59 -23.49
N ALA A 180 -0.17 -21.51 -24.43
CA ALA A 180 -1.47 -22.15 -24.63
C ALA A 180 -2.02 -22.90 -23.39
N HIS A 181 -1.20 -23.12 -22.35
CA HIS A 181 -1.58 -23.77 -21.11
C HIS A 181 -0.87 -23.12 -19.90
N SER A 182 -1.46 -22.11 -19.28
CA SER A 182 -1.08 -21.69 -17.92
C SER A 182 -2.29 -21.75 -16.99
N SER A 183 -2.45 -22.86 -16.28
CA SER A 183 -3.42 -23.01 -15.18
C SER A 183 -2.89 -22.47 -13.85
N SER A 184 -1.76 -21.76 -13.84
CA SER A 184 -1.17 -21.22 -12.62
C SER A 184 -1.90 -19.96 -12.16
N ALA A 185 -2.07 -19.83 -10.84
CA ALA A 185 -2.59 -18.63 -10.16
C ALA A 185 -1.69 -17.38 -10.29
N SER A 186 -0.68 -17.40 -11.16
CA SER A 186 0.26 -16.30 -11.38
C SER A 186 0.50 -16.12 -12.88
N PRO A 187 0.80 -14.90 -13.35
CA PRO A 187 1.08 -14.62 -14.75
C PRO A 187 2.25 -15.47 -15.23
N TRP A 188 2.18 -16.01 -16.45
CA TRP A 188 3.21 -16.88 -17.02
C TRP A 188 4.62 -16.28 -17.00
N TRP A 189 4.73 -14.95 -17.05
CA TRP A 189 5.97 -14.19 -17.07
C TRP A 189 6.43 -13.75 -15.67
N ALA A 190 5.57 -13.81 -14.65
CA ALA A 190 5.82 -13.19 -13.36
C ALA A 190 7.00 -13.84 -12.62
N HIS A 191 7.17 -15.16 -12.74
CA HIS A 191 8.28 -15.86 -12.11
C HIS A 191 9.62 -15.42 -12.69
N ASP A 192 9.75 -15.41 -14.03
CA ASP A 192 10.99 -15.06 -14.72
C ASP A 192 11.38 -13.60 -14.47
N VAL A 193 10.43 -12.67 -14.51
CA VAL A 193 10.68 -11.26 -14.20
C VAL A 193 11.02 -11.07 -12.72
N ALA A 194 10.49 -11.92 -11.83
CA ALA A 194 10.81 -11.87 -10.42
C ALA A 194 12.23 -12.36 -10.07
N GLU A 195 12.94 -13.00 -11.00
CA GLU A 195 14.36 -13.33 -10.82
C GLU A 195 15.29 -12.13 -10.98
N LEU A 196 14.79 -11.06 -11.60
CA LEU A 196 15.56 -9.84 -11.84
C LEU A 196 15.71 -9.00 -10.56
N GLY A 197 16.79 -8.24 -10.50
CA GLY A 197 17.01 -7.25 -9.45
C GLY A 197 15.95 -6.14 -9.45
N VAL A 198 15.76 -5.50 -8.30
CA VAL A 198 14.69 -4.53 -8.03
C VAL A 198 14.60 -3.40 -9.05
N ASP A 199 15.73 -2.89 -9.54
CA ASP A 199 15.75 -1.80 -10.50
C ASP A 199 15.19 -2.22 -11.86
N LEU A 200 15.60 -3.39 -12.37
CA LEU A 200 15.11 -3.95 -13.62
C LEU A 200 13.63 -4.35 -13.50
N PHE A 201 13.26 -5.01 -12.39
CA PHE A 201 11.87 -5.34 -12.08
C PHE A 201 11.00 -4.08 -12.08
N TRP A 202 11.40 -3.03 -11.35
CA TRP A 202 10.66 -1.77 -11.27
C TRP A 202 10.51 -1.11 -12.65
N ARG A 203 11.58 -1.04 -13.45
CA ARG A 203 11.52 -0.47 -14.80
C ARG A 203 10.57 -1.25 -15.71
N ILE A 204 10.61 -2.59 -15.68
CA ILE A 204 9.65 -3.43 -16.43
C ILE A 204 8.22 -3.15 -15.99
N MET A 205 7.96 -3.10 -14.69
CA MET A 205 6.60 -2.87 -14.18
C MET A 205 6.08 -1.48 -14.55
N VAL A 206 6.92 -0.45 -14.53
CA VAL A 206 6.56 0.89 -15.01
C VAL A 206 6.21 0.86 -16.50
N ALA A 207 7.04 0.22 -17.33
CA ALA A 207 6.80 0.09 -18.76
C ALA A 207 5.53 -0.72 -19.06
N VAL A 208 5.32 -1.85 -18.37
CA VAL A 208 4.11 -2.68 -18.48
C VAL A 208 2.86 -1.86 -18.14
N LYS A 209 2.88 -1.10 -17.04
CA LYS A 209 1.75 -0.21 -16.69
C LYS A 209 1.51 0.86 -17.75
N ALA A 210 2.57 1.42 -18.33
CA ALA A 210 2.47 2.42 -19.40
C ALA A 210 1.85 1.86 -20.69
N THR A 211 1.97 0.56 -20.97
CA THR A 211 1.32 -0.05 -22.14
C THR A 211 -0.21 -0.03 -22.05
N GLY A 212 -0.79 -0.04 -20.84
CA GLY A 212 -2.23 -0.13 -20.62
C GLY A 212 -2.90 -1.43 -21.10
N ALA A 213 -2.13 -2.39 -21.65
CA ALA A 213 -2.66 -3.63 -22.23
C ALA A 213 -2.82 -4.75 -21.20
N VAL A 214 -2.08 -4.68 -20.09
CA VAL A 214 -2.09 -5.70 -19.03
C VAL A 214 -3.07 -5.30 -17.94
N HIS A 215 -4.01 -6.18 -17.63
CA HIS A 215 -5.00 -5.97 -16.58
C HIS A 215 -4.32 -5.74 -15.22
N GLU A 216 -4.84 -4.80 -14.41
CA GLU A 216 -4.22 -4.38 -13.14
C GLU A 216 -4.07 -5.54 -12.15
N LYS A 217 -5.03 -6.46 -12.12
CA LYS A 217 -4.93 -7.74 -11.37
C LYS A 217 -3.68 -8.56 -11.70
N THR A 218 -3.34 -8.69 -12.99
CA THR A 218 -2.13 -9.43 -13.44
C THR A 218 -0.86 -8.74 -12.96
N VAL A 219 -0.84 -7.40 -12.98
CA VAL A 219 0.25 -6.58 -12.41
C VAL A 219 0.35 -6.83 -10.90
N GLY A 220 -0.78 -6.86 -10.20
CA GLY A 220 -0.86 -7.17 -8.77
C GLY A 220 -0.35 -8.56 -8.41
N ASP A 221 -0.70 -9.58 -9.20
CA ASP A 221 -0.21 -10.95 -9.00
C ASP A 221 1.30 -11.05 -9.24
N ALA A 222 1.85 -10.32 -10.20
CA ALA A 222 3.30 -10.23 -10.41
C ALA A 222 4.02 -9.55 -9.24
N LEU A 223 3.47 -8.45 -8.69
CA LEU A 223 3.99 -7.81 -7.49
C LEU A 223 3.95 -8.73 -6.27
N LYS A 224 2.89 -9.53 -6.14
CA LYS A 224 2.75 -10.53 -5.07
C LYS A 224 3.78 -11.64 -5.19
N ALA A 225 4.04 -12.14 -6.41
CA ALA A 225 5.10 -13.11 -6.66
C ALA A 225 6.48 -12.55 -6.31
N TYR A 226 6.75 -11.31 -6.69
CA TYR A 226 8.01 -10.62 -6.37
C TYR A 226 8.20 -10.42 -4.87
N ALA A 227 7.18 -9.89 -4.20
CA ALA A 227 7.20 -9.67 -2.75
C ALA A 227 7.44 -10.96 -1.97
N ARG A 228 6.80 -12.08 -2.36
CA ARG A 228 6.98 -13.38 -1.70
C ARG A 228 8.41 -13.92 -1.80
N ARG A 229 9.12 -13.57 -2.88
CA ARG A 229 10.49 -14.04 -3.13
C ARG A 229 11.52 -13.21 -2.37
N TRP A 230 11.33 -11.90 -2.32
CA TRP A 230 12.37 -10.96 -1.89
C TRP A 230 12.09 -10.26 -0.55
N LEU A 231 10.86 -10.31 -0.02
CA LEU A 231 10.58 -9.80 1.34
C LEU A 231 10.66 -10.94 2.36
N PRO A 232 11.18 -10.66 3.57
CA PRO A 232 11.17 -11.62 4.67
C PRO A 232 9.75 -12.11 4.96
N ASN A 233 9.58 -13.41 5.20
CA ASN A 233 8.27 -13.96 5.56
C ASN A 233 7.94 -13.57 7.01
N VAL A 234 7.12 -12.54 7.18
CA VAL A 234 6.69 -12.01 8.48
C VAL A 234 5.74 -12.96 9.24
N ALA A 235 5.23 -14.00 8.57
CA ALA A 235 4.02 -14.68 9.00
C ALA A 235 4.16 -15.83 10.02
N LYS A 236 5.36 -16.26 10.43
CA LYS A 236 5.42 -17.41 11.36
C LYS A 236 6.51 -17.49 12.41
N ASP A 237 7.66 -16.86 12.24
CA ASP A 237 8.72 -16.87 13.26
C ASP A 237 9.43 -15.53 13.20
N GLY A 238 9.67 -14.90 14.35
CA GLY A 238 10.34 -13.59 14.43
C GLY A 238 11.55 -13.54 13.50
N ILE A 239 11.63 -12.48 12.70
CA ILE A 239 12.65 -12.16 11.68
C ILE A 239 13.75 -13.24 11.55
N VAL A 240 13.46 -14.34 10.86
CA VAL A 240 14.52 -15.26 10.41
C VAL A 240 15.06 -14.67 9.11
N VAL A 241 16.12 -13.87 9.22
CA VAL A 241 16.96 -13.54 8.06
C VAL A 241 17.71 -14.82 7.71
N GLY A 242 17.14 -15.61 6.80
CA GLY A 242 17.84 -16.77 6.24
C GLY A 242 19.16 -16.30 5.63
N ALA A 243 20.27 -16.91 6.05
CA ALA A 243 21.64 -16.56 5.66
C ALA A 243 22.00 -16.91 4.20
N ASP A 244 21.06 -17.46 3.43
CA ASP A 244 21.32 -17.94 2.07
C ASP A 244 20.48 -17.20 1.03
N GLN A 245 20.84 -15.96 0.68
CA GLN A 245 20.54 -15.42 -0.66
C GLN A 245 21.66 -14.50 -1.17
N PRO A 246 22.29 -14.82 -2.32
CA PRO A 246 23.33 -14.01 -2.92
C PRO A 246 22.70 -12.87 -3.73
N PHE A 247 22.82 -11.63 -3.25
CA PHE A 247 22.62 -10.44 -4.07
C PHE A 247 23.95 -9.69 -4.21
N ASP A 248 24.35 -9.45 -5.45
CA ASP A 248 25.66 -8.93 -5.86
C ASP A 248 26.07 -7.65 -5.10
N GLY A 249 27.26 -7.69 -4.52
CA GLY A 249 27.94 -6.56 -3.89
C GLY A 249 29.31 -6.95 -3.36
N ALA A 250 30.32 -6.96 -4.23
CA ALA A 250 31.72 -7.10 -3.84
C ALA A 250 32.19 -5.85 -3.08
N GLY A 251 32.74 -6.07 -1.88
CA GLY A 251 33.35 -5.05 -1.03
C GLY A 251 34.00 -5.72 0.18
N ASN A 252 35.33 -5.81 0.11
CA ASN A 252 36.25 -6.46 1.04
C ASN A 252 36.24 -5.81 2.45
N GLY A 253 36.53 -6.60 3.49
CA GLY A 253 36.95 -6.08 4.81
C GLY A 253 35.93 -6.25 5.94
N GLY A 254 36.30 -7.03 6.96
CA GLY A 254 35.41 -7.48 8.03
C GLY A 254 34.97 -6.43 9.04
N ASP A 255 33.69 -6.56 9.44
CA ASP A 255 33.17 -6.38 10.81
C ASP A 255 31.69 -6.88 10.81
N GLY A 256 31.52 -8.20 10.80
CA GLY A 256 30.50 -8.86 9.96
C GLY A 256 29.11 -9.16 10.55
N GLY A 257 28.80 -8.79 11.80
CA GLY A 257 27.51 -9.17 12.41
C GLY A 257 26.39 -8.16 12.21
N ASN A 258 26.59 -6.94 12.71
CA ASN A 258 25.49 -5.99 12.93
C ASN A 258 25.34 -4.93 11.81
N ALA A 259 26.44 -4.60 11.11
CA ALA A 259 26.42 -3.73 9.93
C ALA A 259 25.69 -4.40 8.75
N SER A 260 25.85 -5.72 8.60
CA SER A 260 25.17 -6.53 7.59
C SER A 260 23.64 -6.54 7.80
N VAL A 261 23.17 -6.77 9.04
CA VAL A 261 21.73 -6.82 9.34
C VAL A 261 21.05 -5.48 9.10
N LYS A 262 21.65 -4.35 9.51
CA LYS A 262 21.12 -3.02 9.22
C LYS A 262 21.08 -2.75 7.72
N GLN A 263 22.13 -3.14 6.98
CA GLN A 263 22.16 -2.97 5.52
C GLN A 263 21.09 -3.82 4.82
N ILE A 264 20.91 -5.08 5.23
CA ILE A 264 19.86 -5.98 4.74
C ILE A 264 18.47 -5.40 5.02
N ALA A 265 18.22 -4.90 6.25
CA ALA A 265 16.97 -4.25 6.61
C ALA A 265 16.71 -3.00 5.75
N THR A 266 17.72 -2.15 5.53
CA THR A 266 17.56 -0.98 4.65
C THR A 266 17.27 -1.36 3.20
N ARG A 267 17.87 -2.44 2.69
CA ARG A 267 17.57 -2.97 1.34
C ARG A 267 16.13 -3.48 1.24
N HIS A 268 15.68 -4.31 2.19
CA HIS A 268 14.29 -4.78 2.22
C HIS A 268 13.29 -3.63 2.38
N ARG A 269 13.64 -2.58 3.12
CA ARG A 269 12.82 -1.37 3.24
C ARG A 269 12.67 -0.66 1.90
N LEU A 270 13.77 -0.39 1.19
CA LEU A 270 13.74 0.25 -0.13
C LEU A 270 12.96 -0.58 -1.16
N LEU A 271 13.15 -1.90 -1.12
CA LEU A 271 12.41 -2.86 -1.94
C LEU A 271 10.89 -2.76 -1.68
N LEU A 272 10.48 -2.75 -0.41
CA LEU A 272 9.07 -2.61 -0.02
C LEU A 272 8.49 -1.29 -0.55
N GLU A 273 9.19 -0.17 -0.39
CA GLU A 273 8.73 1.13 -0.88
C GLU A 273 8.58 1.15 -2.41
N LYS A 274 9.51 0.54 -3.14
CA LYS A 274 9.41 0.36 -4.60
C LYS A 274 8.19 -0.49 -4.96
N ILE A 275 7.93 -1.60 -4.27
CA ILE A 275 6.73 -2.42 -4.49
C ILE A 275 5.46 -1.58 -4.25
N VAL A 276 5.39 -0.85 -3.14
CA VAL A 276 4.23 0.00 -2.80
C VAL A 276 3.97 1.07 -3.87
N SER A 277 5.03 1.64 -4.46
CA SER A 277 4.93 2.61 -5.55
C SER A 277 4.39 2.01 -6.86
N LEU A 278 4.52 0.70 -7.05
CA LEU A 278 4.10 0.00 -8.27
C LEU A 278 2.66 -0.52 -8.19
N ILE A 279 2.09 -0.68 -6.99
CA ILE A 279 0.72 -1.18 -6.81
C ILE A 279 -0.26 -0.34 -7.67
N PRO A 280 -1.12 -1.00 -8.47
CA PRO A 280 -2.13 -0.30 -9.28
C PRO A 280 -3.14 0.49 -8.44
N ALA A 281 -3.81 1.45 -9.08
CA ALA A 281 -4.72 2.35 -8.37
C ALA A 281 -6.16 1.79 -8.27
N GLU A 282 -6.52 0.82 -9.12
CA GLU A 282 -7.85 0.22 -9.08
C GLU A 282 -8.03 -0.62 -7.82
N ARG A 283 -9.27 -0.59 -7.33
CA ARG A 283 -9.77 -1.46 -6.29
C ARG A 283 -9.65 -2.92 -6.77
N ASP A 284 -9.30 -3.84 -5.86
CA ASP A 284 -9.20 -5.28 -6.13
C ASP A 284 -8.07 -5.72 -7.08
N ALA A 285 -7.20 -4.79 -7.52
CA ALA A 285 -5.98 -5.13 -8.25
C ALA A 285 -5.04 -6.04 -7.43
N VAL A 286 -5.09 -5.91 -6.09
CA VAL A 286 -4.34 -6.73 -5.14
C VAL A 286 -5.24 -7.05 -3.94
N SER A 287 -5.14 -8.26 -3.37
CA SER A 287 -6.01 -8.68 -2.26
C SER A 287 -5.75 -7.91 -0.96
N CYS A 288 -6.79 -7.67 -0.15
CA CYS A 288 -6.68 -6.93 1.11
C CYS A 288 -5.68 -7.57 2.09
N SER A 289 -5.72 -8.90 2.18
CA SER A 289 -4.77 -9.70 2.96
C SER A 289 -3.30 -9.49 2.54
N PHE A 290 -3.01 -9.21 1.26
CA PHE A 290 -1.66 -8.93 0.82
C PHE A 290 -1.24 -7.49 1.18
N LEU A 291 -2.14 -6.52 1.05
CA LEU A 291 -1.88 -5.14 1.49
C LEU A 291 -1.61 -5.07 3.00
N LEU A 292 -2.39 -5.80 3.81
CA LEU A 292 -2.18 -5.91 5.25
C LEU A 292 -0.85 -6.59 5.59
N LYS A 293 -0.46 -7.64 4.85
CA LYS A 293 0.88 -8.25 4.99
C LYS A 293 2.02 -7.28 4.64
N LEU A 294 1.85 -6.47 3.58
CA LEU A 294 2.80 -5.41 3.26
C LEU A 294 2.84 -4.33 4.34
N LEU A 295 1.69 -3.96 4.93
CA LEU A 295 1.64 -2.99 6.02
C LEU A 295 2.34 -3.52 7.27
N LYS A 296 2.14 -4.80 7.63
CA LYS A 296 2.91 -5.47 8.70
C LYS A 296 4.40 -5.37 8.41
N ALA A 297 4.84 -5.78 7.21
CA ALA A 297 6.25 -5.68 6.81
C ALA A 297 6.77 -4.22 6.82
N ALA A 298 5.95 -3.25 6.45
CA ALA A 298 6.30 -1.83 6.46
C ALA A 298 6.54 -1.31 7.88
N ASN A 299 5.76 -1.76 8.86
CA ASN A 299 5.98 -1.45 10.28
C ASN A 299 7.26 -2.12 10.79
N ILE A 300 7.52 -3.39 10.43
CA ILE A 300 8.75 -4.10 10.82
C ILE A 300 10.00 -3.43 10.27
N LEU A 301 9.98 -3.10 8.98
CA LEU A 301 11.11 -2.53 8.26
C LEU A 301 11.23 -1.01 8.44
N SER A 302 10.35 -0.39 9.25
CA SER A 302 10.31 1.06 9.46
C SER A 302 10.30 1.85 8.14
N ALA A 303 9.37 1.51 7.25
CA ALA A 303 9.17 2.18 5.97
C ALA A 303 8.69 3.64 6.14
N SER A 304 8.83 4.44 5.10
CA SER A 304 8.41 5.84 5.08
C SER A 304 6.93 6.01 5.45
N ALA A 305 6.61 7.14 6.10
CA ALA A 305 5.24 7.49 6.47
C ALA A 305 4.31 7.57 5.24
N THR A 306 4.83 7.99 4.09
CA THR A 306 4.12 8.02 2.81
C THR A 306 3.71 6.63 2.33
N SER A 307 4.62 5.65 2.38
CA SER A 307 4.29 4.27 1.98
C SER A 307 3.31 3.62 2.93
N ARG A 308 3.43 3.87 4.25
CA ARG A 308 2.45 3.39 5.24
C ARG A 308 1.07 4.01 5.03
N ALA A 309 0.99 5.33 4.86
CA ALA A 309 -0.28 6.03 4.58
C ALA A 309 -0.94 5.54 3.29
N GLU A 310 -0.14 5.28 2.23
CA GLU A 310 -0.65 4.69 0.99
C GLU A 310 -1.26 3.30 1.21
N LEU A 311 -0.59 2.44 1.97
CA LEU A 311 -1.10 1.11 2.31
C LEU A 311 -2.37 1.18 3.15
N VAL A 312 -2.38 2.02 4.21
CA VAL A 312 -3.57 2.26 5.05
C VAL A 312 -4.75 2.69 4.18
N ARG A 313 -4.53 3.66 3.30
CA ARG A 313 -5.57 4.14 2.38
C ARG A 313 -6.06 3.02 1.47
N ARG A 314 -5.19 2.19 0.89
CA ARG A 314 -5.64 1.09 0.01
C ARG A 314 -6.37 -0.01 0.77
N VAL A 315 -5.89 -0.39 1.95
CA VAL A 315 -6.58 -1.36 2.84
C VAL A 315 -7.98 -0.88 3.18
N ALA A 316 -8.12 0.39 3.56
CA ALA A 316 -9.41 0.99 3.87
C ALA A 316 -10.40 1.03 2.68
N TRP A 317 -9.96 0.80 1.43
CA TRP A 317 -10.88 0.71 0.29
C TRP A 317 -11.62 -0.64 0.25
N GLN A 318 -10.98 -1.69 0.75
CA GLN A 318 -11.41 -3.09 0.59
C GLN A 318 -11.33 -3.84 1.92
N LEU A 319 -11.63 -3.12 3.00
CA LEU A 319 -11.54 -3.62 4.37
C LEU A 319 -12.52 -4.79 4.61
N GLU A 320 -13.63 -4.84 3.88
CA GLU A 320 -14.62 -5.90 3.95
C GLU A 320 -14.13 -7.29 3.50
N GLU A 321 -12.97 -7.35 2.84
CA GLU A 321 -12.33 -8.61 2.43
C GLU A 321 -11.29 -9.13 3.45
N ALA A 322 -10.96 -8.34 4.46
CA ALA A 322 -9.96 -8.71 5.44
C ALA A 322 -10.50 -9.75 6.44
N THR A 323 -9.59 -10.56 6.98
CA THR A 323 -9.87 -11.45 8.10
C THR A 323 -9.35 -10.86 9.40
N VAL A 324 -9.87 -11.31 10.55
CA VAL A 324 -9.40 -10.85 11.88
C VAL A 324 -7.89 -11.05 12.01
N GLY A 325 -7.36 -12.20 11.56
CA GLY A 325 -5.92 -12.49 11.58
C GLY A 325 -5.08 -11.53 10.71
N ASP A 326 -5.66 -10.95 9.66
CA ASP A 326 -4.96 -9.94 8.86
C ASP A 326 -4.80 -8.61 9.63
N LEU A 327 -5.74 -8.25 10.50
CA LEU A 327 -5.69 -7.04 11.35
C LEU A 327 -4.78 -7.17 12.59
N LEU A 328 -4.41 -8.39 12.98
CA LEU A 328 -3.47 -8.63 14.09
C LEU A 328 -2.04 -8.25 13.66
N ILE A 329 -1.75 -6.95 13.67
CA ILE A 329 -0.43 -6.37 13.40
C ILE A 329 0.34 -6.37 14.73
N PRO A 330 1.48 -7.07 14.86
CA PRO A 330 2.25 -7.04 16.10
C PRO A 330 2.76 -5.63 16.43
N SER A 331 2.67 -5.23 17.71
CA SER A 331 3.29 -3.99 18.17
C SER A 331 4.82 -4.18 18.18
N LEU A 332 5.55 -3.24 17.57
CA LEU A 332 7.01 -3.16 17.62
C LEU A 332 7.48 -1.93 18.40
N SER A 333 6.56 -1.21 19.01
CA SER A 333 6.87 -0.04 19.84
C SER A 333 7.41 -0.52 21.17
N CYS A 334 8.62 -0.09 21.54
CA CYS A 334 9.14 -0.29 22.90
C CYS A 334 8.40 0.55 23.96
N VAL A 335 7.49 1.43 23.53
CA VAL A 335 6.72 2.34 24.39
C VAL A 335 5.28 1.86 24.60
N SER A 336 4.74 1.06 23.67
CA SER A 336 3.38 0.51 23.78
C SER A 336 3.49 -0.93 24.25
N GLU A 337 3.09 -1.20 25.50
CA GLU A 337 3.06 -2.55 26.08
C GLU A 337 1.95 -3.45 25.51
N THR A 338 1.17 -2.94 24.55
CA THR A 338 0.12 -3.69 23.84
C THR A 338 0.74 -4.74 22.91
N LEU A 339 0.12 -5.92 22.84
CA LEU A 339 0.54 -7.02 21.96
C LEU A 339 0.39 -6.66 20.47
N TYR A 340 -0.62 -5.84 20.15
CA TYR A 340 -0.95 -5.45 18.78
C TYR A 340 -0.84 -3.93 18.57
N ASP A 341 -0.53 -3.54 17.33
CA ASP A 341 -0.50 -2.16 16.85
C ASP A 341 -1.94 -1.70 16.55
N VAL A 342 -2.60 -1.25 17.61
CA VAL A 342 -3.97 -0.73 17.59
C VAL A 342 -4.04 0.59 16.82
N ASP A 343 -2.99 1.40 16.86
CA ASP A 343 -2.97 2.71 16.21
C ASP A 343 -2.98 2.57 14.68
N ALA A 344 -2.34 1.53 14.13
CA ALA A 344 -2.44 1.20 12.71
C ALA A 344 -3.87 0.84 12.29
N VAL A 345 -4.61 0.09 13.12
CA VAL A 345 -6.01 -0.27 12.83
C VAL A 345 -6.93 0.95 12.96
N ALA A 346 -6.72 1.79 13.96
CA ALA A 346 -7.44 3.06 14.08
C ALA A 346 -7.26 3.94 12.84
N ALA A 347 -6.02 4.08 12.33
CA ALA A 347 -5.75 4.83 11.10
C ALA A 347 -6.47 4.25 9.86
N ILE A 348 -6.59 2.92 9.76
CA ILE A 348 -7.37 2.25 8.70
C ILE A 348 -8.85 2.61 8.81
N LEU A 349 -9.40 2.62 10.03
CA LEU A 349 -10.80 2.93 10.28
C LEU A 349 -11.12 4.41 10.04
N ASP A 350 -10.22 5.32 10.37
CA ASP A 350 -10.37 6.75 10.08
C ASP A 350 -10.43 7.00 8.56
N GLU A 351 -9.53 6.39 7.79
CA GLU A 351 -9.55 6.46 6.32
C GLU A 351 -10.79 5.79 5.71
N PHE A 352 -11.27 4.70 6.32
CA PHE A 352 -12.53 4.07 5.93
C PHE A 352 -13.70 5.03 6.17
N ALA A 353 -13.83 5.59 7.37
CA ALA A 353 -14.90 6.51 7.74
C ALA A 353 -14.91 7.79 6.88
N LEU A 354 -13.73 8.36 6.57
CA LEU A 354 -13.59 9.52 5.68
C LEU A 354 -14.18 9.24 4.29
N ARG A 355 -13.96 8.04 3.75
CA ARG A 355 -14.55 7.65 2.46
C ARG A 355 -16.05 7.48 2.52
N HIS A 356 -16.56 6.90 3.60
CA HIS A 356 -18.01 6.75 3.78
C HIS A 356 -18.71 8.09 3.91
N ALA A 357 -18.09 9.06 4.59
CA ALA A 357 -18.64 10.41 4.72
C ALA A 357 -18.62 11.22 3.41
N ALA A 358 -17.72 10.88 2.48
CA ALA A 358 -17.53 11.60 1.21
C ALA A 358 -18.50 11.16 0.08
N ALA A 359 -19.33 10.14 0.29
CA ALA A 359 -20.34 9.73 -0.70
C ALA A 359 -21.52 10.72 -0.71
N PRO A 360 -21.88 11.33 -1.86
CA PRO A 360 -23.04 12.22 -1.91
C PRO A 360 -24.33 11.44 -1.63
N PRO A 361 -25.31 12.03 -0.92
CA PRO A 361 -26.62 11.41 -0.76
C PRO A 361 -27.27 11.18 -2.14
N PRO A 362 -28.05 10.10 -2.32
CA PRO A 362 -28.77 9.87 -3.57
C PRO A 362 -29.65 11.08 -3.90
N PRO A 363 -29.76 11.49 -5.18
CA PRO A 363 -30.64 12.58 -5.55
C PRO A 363 -32.06 12.20 -5.12
N VAL A 364 -32.64 13.04 -4.26
CA VAL A 364 -34.02 12.94 -3.84
C VAL A 364 -34.86 13.08 -5.11
N ALA A 365 -35.50 11.99 -5.55
CA ALA A 365 -36.47 12.04 -6.63
C ALA A 365 -37.63 12.90 -6.14
N LEU A 366 -37.66 14.17 -6.58
CA LEU A 366 -38.83 15.02 -6.42
C LEU A 366 -39.98 14.32 -7.15
N ALA A 367 -40.99 13.94 -6.38
CA ALA A 367 -42.23 13.41 -6.88
C ALA A 367 -42.83 14.43 -7.87
N VAL A 368 -42.86 14.05 -9.14
CA VAL A 368 -43.63 14.76 -10.16
C VAL A 368 -45.07 14.29 -10.01
N SER A 369 -45.95 15.20 -9.60
CA SER A 369 -47.39 15.02 -9.68
C SER A 369 -47.80 14.84 -11.15
N PRO A 370 -48.69 13.91 -11.49
CA PRO A 370 -49.40 13.96 -12.76
C PRO A 370 -50.52 15.00 -12.64
N ASP A 371 -50.62 15.91 -13.61
CA ASP A 371 -51.87 16.51 -14.12
C ASP A 371 -51.50 17.71 -15.00
N ASP A 372 -51.71 17.59 -16.32
CA ASP A 372 -52.79 18.27 -17.03
C ASP A 372 -52.56 18.19 -18.55
N ASP A 373 -53.63 17.78 -19.22
CA ASP A 373 -53.80 17.64 -20.66
C ASP A 373 -53.63 18.98 -21.40
N ASP A 374 -52.91 18.98 -22.52
CA ASP A 374 -53.17 19.96 -23.59
C ASP A 374 -52.97 19.35 -24.98
N ASP A 375 -53.91 19.67 -25.84
CA ASP A 375 -54.36 18.95 -27.01
C ASP A 375 -53.96 19.69 -28.31
N SER A 376 -53.31 18.95 -29.22
CA SER A 376 -53.30 19.18 -30.68
C SER A 376 -52.49 20.36 -31.32
N PRO A 377 -52.22 20.36 -32.66
CA PRO A 377 -51.57 19.30 -33.43
C PRO A 377 -50.51 19.78 -34.47
N ALA A 378 -49.68 18.83 -34.91
CA ALA A 378 -48.89 18.69 -36.16
C ALA A 378 -48.56 19.91 -37.06
N ARG A 379 -47.26 20.06 -37.40
CA ARG A 379 -46.82 20.34 -38.79
C ARG A 379 -45.36 20.00 -39.09
N SER A 380 -45.22 19.13 -40.09
CA SER A 380 -44.14 18.84 -41.05
C SER A 380 -42.92 19.77 -41.13
N GLY A 381 -41.73 19.17 -41.29
CA GLY A 381 -40.60 19.84 -41.95
C GLY A 381 -39.22 19.28 -41.56
N GLY A 382 -38.78 18.21 -42.23
CA GLY A 382 -37.42 17.69 -42.03
C GLY A 382 -36.33 18.59 -42.61
N HIS A 383 -35.12 18.50 -42.08
CA HIS A 383 -33.88 18.48 -42.86
C HIS A 383 -32.66 18.12 -42.02
N ARG A 384 -31.91 17.14 -42.54
CA ARG A 384 -30.51 16.87 -42.18
C ARG A 384 -29.67 18.14 -42.32
N ARG A 385 -28.76 18.37 -41.37
CA ARG A 385 -27.41 18.89 -41.67
C ARG A 385 -26.43 18.59 -40.54
N SER A 386 -25.57 17.64 -40.82
CA SER A 386 -24.23 17.53 -40.26
C SER A 386 -23.36 18.69 -40.76
N ARG A 387 -22.56 19.28 -39.87
CA ARG A 387 -21.18 19.76 -40.11
C ARG A 387 -20.59 20.43 -38.85
N SER A 388 -19.61 19.72 -38.28
CA SER A 388 -18.27 20.16 -37.89
C SER A 388 -18.08 21.56 -37.29
N ALA A 389 -17.63 21.58 -36.03
CA ALA A 389 -16.60 22.51 -35.58
C ALA A 389 -15.70 21.78 -34.57
N GLU A 390 -14.45 21.54 -34.98
CA GLU A 390 -13.35 21.16 -34.09
C GLU A 390 -13.01 22.36 -33.22
N SER A 391 -13.03 22.17 -31.90
CA SER A 391 -12.30 23.00 -30.96
C SER A 391 -11.54 22.08 -30.02
N VAL A 392 -10.26 21.89 -30.33
CA VAL A 392 -9.26 21.28 -29.45
C VAL A 392 -9.05 22.21 -28.25
N GLY A 393 -9.76 21.91 -27.16
CA GLY A 393 -9.46 22.42 -25.82
C GLY A 393 -8.52 21.45 -25.13
N PHE A 394 -7.23 21.81 -25.09
CA PHE A 394 -6.23 21.16 -24.25
C PHE A 394 -6.49 21.58 -22.80
N ASP A 395 -7.17 20.71 -22.04
CA ASP A 395 -7.13 20.72 -20.58
C ASP A 395 -6.72 19.33 -20.10
N GLY A 396 -5.48 19.26 -19.62
CA GLY A 396 -4.90 18.13 -18.92
C GLY A 396 -5.58 17.92 -17.57
N ALA A 397 -6.79 17.37 -17.57
CA ALA A 397 -7.38 16.76 -16.40
C ALA A 397 -6.85 15.33 -16.31
N ALA A 398 -5.87 15.14 -15.43
CA ALA A 398 -5.53 13.84 -14.89
C ALA A 398 -6.83 13.08 -14.58
N ARG A 399 -6.99 11.90 -15.18
CA ARG A 399 -8.06 10.95 -14.91
C ARG A 399 -8.18 10.79 -13.39
N ARG A 400 -9.14 11.47 -12.77
CA ARG A 400 -9.62 11.10 -11.44
C ARG A 400 -10.33 9.78 -11.64
N SER A 401 -9.70 8.70 -11.22
CA SER A 401 -10.25 7.36 -11.26
C SER A 401 -11.67 7.37 -10.70
N SER A 402 -12.61 7.02 -11.54
CA SER A 402 -14.00 6.70 -11.20
C SER A 402 -14.02 5.45 -10.31
N SER A 403 -14.12 5.61 -8.98
CA SER A 403 -14.41 4.49 -8.06
C SER A 403 -14.94 4.98 -6.68
N ALA A 404 -15.59 6.14 -6.60
CA ALA A 404 -16.34 6.53 -5.40
C ALA A 404 -17.75 5.91 -5.41
N ALA A 405 -17.86 4.60 -5.70
CA ALA A 405 -19.12 3.90 -5.52
C ALA A 405 -19.38 3.78 -4.01
N PRO A 406 -20.58 4.14 -3.51
CA PRO A 406 -20.92 3.98 -2.12
C PRO A 406 -20.81 2.50 -1.74
N VAL A 407 -20.09 2.22 -0.66
CA VAL A 407 -19.92 0.86 -0.11
C VAL A 407 -21.30 0.27 0.18
N SER A 408 -21.53 -0.98 -0.23
CA SER A 408 -22.82 -1.63 0.01
C SER A 408 -23.09 -1.80 1.51
N PRO A 409 -24.36 -1.74 1.96
CA PRO A 409 -24.70 -1.95 3.37
C PRO A 409 -24.20 -3.30 3.89
N ASP A 410 -24.19 -4.33 3.05
CA ASP A 410 -23.65 -5.65 3.38
C ASP A 410 -22.12 -5.65 3.60
N ALA A 411 -21.36 -4.89 2.80
CA ALA A 411 -19.93 -4.69 3.02
C ALA A 411 -19.66 -3.94 4.35
N LEU A 412 -20.49 -2.94 4.68
CA LEU A 412 -20.40 -2.23 5.95
C LEU A 412 -20.64 -3.17 7.15
N VAL A 413 -21.62 -4.08 7.05
CA VAL A 413 -21.88 -5.10 8.08
C VAL A 413 -20.73 -6.12 8.20
N ARG A 414 -20.07 -6.48 7.10
CA ARG A 414 -18.85 -7.30 7.16
C ARG A 414 -17.73 -6.60 7.92
N VAL A 415 -17.52 -5.30 7.66
CA VAL A 415 -16.51 -4.51 8.39
C VAL A 415 -16.86 -4.41 9.87
N GLY A 416 -18.12 -4.18 10.23
CA GLY A 416 -18.57 -4.18 11.63
C GLY A 416 -18.23 -5.49 12.34
N ARG A 417 -18.55 -6.63 11.72
CA ARG A 417 -18.21 -7.96 12.27
C ARG A 417 -16.69 -8.20 12.36
N LEU A 418 -15.93 -7.72 11.38
CA LEU A 418 -14.47 -7.81 11.36
C LEU A 418 -13.85 -7.03 12.53
N VAL A 419 -14.28 -5.77 12.74
CA VAL A 419 -13.78 -4.91 13.81
C VAL A 419 -14.17 -5.45 15.18
N ASP A 420 -15.41 -5.91 15.35
CA ASP A 420 -15.84 -6.54 16.60
C ASP A 420 -15.02 -7.80 16.90
N GLY A 421 -14.71 -8.62 15.87
CA GLY A 421 -13.81 -9.76 16.00
C GLY A 421 -12.38 -9.39 16.40
N PHE A 422 -11.83 -8.32 15.83
CA PHE A 422 -10.53 -7.77 16.21
C PHE A 422 -10.53 -7.23 17.65
N LEU A 423 -11.57 -6.50 18.04
CA LEU A 423 -11.74 -5.98 19.39
C LEU A 423 -11.82 -7.09 20.44
N ILE A 424 -12.42 -8.25 20.13
CA ILE A 424 -12.44 -9.41 21.03
C ILE A 424 -11.02 -9.93 21.28
N GLU A 425 -10.17 -10.00 20.24
CA GLU A 425 -8.78 -10.46 20.40
C GLU A 425 -7.94 -9.45 21.18
N VAL A 426 -8.09 -8.16 20.90
CA VAL A 426 -7.36 -7.09 21.61
C VAL A 426 -7.86 -6.91 23.04
N ALA A 427 -9.13 -7.18 23.33
CA ALA A 427 -9.68 -7.15 24.69
C ALA A 427 -9.08 -8.23 25.61
N ARG A 428 -8.42 -9.26 25.05
CA ARG A 428 -7.69 -10.27 25.82
C ARG A 428 -6.35 -9.78 26.35
N ASP A 429 -5.86 -8.64 25.85
CA ASP A 429 -4.60 -8.04 26.24
C ASP A 429 -4.76 -7.25 27.56
N PRO A 430 -4.03 -7.62 28.63
CA PRO A 430 -4.05 -6.90 29.90
C PRO A 430 -3.53 -5.46 29.81
N ASN A 431 -2.71 -5.15 28.79
CA ASN A 431 -2.12 -3.83 28.61
C ASN A 431 -2.97 -2.93 27.70
N MET A 432 -4.14 -3.40 27.25
CA MET A 432 -5.00 -2.64 26.34
C MET A 432 -5.72 -1.49 27.07
N PRO A 433 -5.45 -0.21 26.75
CA PRO A 433 -6.10 0.91 27.40
C PRO A 433 -7.56 1.07 26.92
N LEU A 434 -8.45 1.38 27.87
CA LEU A 434 -9.88 1.54 27.62
C LEU A 434 -10.18 2.60 26.55
N ASP A 435 -9.48 3.74 26.57
CA ASP A 435 -9.75 4.83 25.64
C ASP A 435 -9.47 4.45 24.18
N LYS A 436 -8.42 3.65 23.92
CA LYS A 436 -8.13 3.15 22.56
C LYS A 436 -9.18 2.12 22.11
N LEU A 437 -9.63 1.25 23.03
CA LEU A 437 -10.65 0.25 22.74
C LEU A 437 -11.98 0.92 22.38
N LEU A 438 -12.38 1.93 23.14
CA LEU A 438 -13.58 2.73 22.88
C LEU A 438 -13.47 3.49 21.56
N ALA A 439 -12.32 4.13 21.28
CA ALA A 439 -12.12 4.86 20.03
C ALA A 439 -12.34 3.97 18.79
N ILE A 440 -11.82 2.74 18.79
CA ILE A 440 -12.06 1.77 17.70
C ILE A 440 -13.53 1.35 17.62
N ALA A 441 -14.16 1.09 18.78
CA ALA A 441 -15.56 0.70 18.81
C ALA A 441 -16.47 1.80 18.24
N GLU A 442 -16.21 3.06 18.56
CA GLU A 442 -16.97 4.23 18.12
C GLU A 442 -16.66 4.67 16.68
N ALA A 443 -15.48 4.33 16.14
CA ALA A 443 -15.11 4.63 14.75
C ALA A 443 -16.00 3.91 13.71
N VAL A 444 -16.63 2.80 14.10
CA VAL A 444 -17.54 2.04 13.24
C VAL A 444 -18.99 2.52 13.44
N PRO A 445 -19.71 2.90 12.37
CA PRO A 445 -21.06 3.44 12.49
C PRO A 445 -22.08 2.37 12.93
N ASP A 446 -23.15 2.80 13.60
CA ASP A 446 -24.24 1.94 14.08
C ASP A 446 -24.96 1.16 12.96
N THR A 447 -24.90 1.65 11.71
CA THR A 447 -25.46 0.98 10.53
C THR A 447 -24.66 -0.27 10.13
N ALA A 448 -23.39 -0.36 10.53
CA ALA A 448 -22.55 -1.55 10.36
C ALA A 448 -22.92 -2.67 11.35
N ARG A 449 -23.62 -2.34 12.44
CA ARG A 449 -23.94 -3.24 13.54
C ARG A 449 -25.46 -3.43 13.68
N PRO A 450 -26.06 -4.34 12.88
CA PRO A 450 -27.46 -4.70 13.07
C PRO A 450 -27.68 -5.38 14.42
N GLU A 451 -26.70 -6.19 14.86
CA GLU A 451 -26.68 -6.89 16.15
C GLU A 451 -25.47 -6.44 16.97
N HIS A 452 -25.63 -6.33 18.30
CA HIS A 452 -24.55 -5.90 19.22
C HIS A 452 -23.92 -7.07 19.98
N ASP A 453 -24.15 -8.32 19.56
CA ASP A 453 -23.59 -9.52 20.19
C ASP A 453 -22.05 -9.53 20.17
N GLY A 454 -21.45 -9.02 19.10
CA GLY A 454 -19.99 -8.85 18.99
C GLY A 454 -19.46 -7.88 20.05
N LEU A 455 -20.03 -6.68 20.11
CA LEU A 455 -19.70 -5.68 21.14
C LEU A 455 -19.94 -6.19 22.56
N TYR A 456 -21.01 -6.95 22.82
CA TYR A 456 -21.21 -7.55 24.13
C TYR A 456 -20.08 -8.52 24.49
N LYS A 457 -19.63 -9.37 23.56
CA LYS A 457 -18.47 -10.24 23.77
C LYS A 457 -17.18 -9.46 24.03
N VAL A 458 -16.98 -8.32 23.36
CA VAL A 458 -15.85 -7.41 23.63
C VAL A 458 -15.91 -6.94 25.09
N VAL A 459 -17.05 -6.40 25.52
CA VAL A 459 -17.23 -5.89 26.89
C VAL A 459 -17.04 -7.00 27.93
N ASP A 460 -17.68 -8.16 27.73
CA ASP A 460 -17.55 -9.31 28.62
C ASP A 460 -16.09 -9.80 28.72
N THR A 461 -15.39 -9.91 27.58
CA THR A 461 -13.98 -10.32 27.55
C THR A 461 -13.10 -9.29 28.26
N TYR A 462 -13.29 -8.00 27.98
CA TYR A 462 -12.49 -6.93 28.58
C TYR A 462 -12.70 -6.85 30.10
N LEU A 463 -13.94 -6.95 30.58
CA LEU A 463 -14.25 -6.94 32.02
C LEU A 463 -13.66 -8.15 32.75
N LYS A 464 -13.55 -9.31 32.09
CA LYS A 464 -12.91 -10.50 32.66
C LYS A 464 -11.41 -10.35 32.80
N VAL A 465 -10.75 -9.67 31.86
CA VAL A 465 -9.30 -9.45 31.89
C VAL A 465 -8.93 -8.27 32.79
N HIS A 466 -9.77 -7.24 32.83
CA HIS A 466 -9.58 -6.00 33.58
C HIS A 466 -10.53 -5.93 34.78
N SER A 467 -10.38 -6.86 35.73
CA SER A 467 -11.26 -6.94 36.91
C SER A 467 -11.14 -5.72 37.85
N GLU A 468 -9.98 -5.08 37.90
CA GLU A 468 -9.67 -3.92 38.78
C GLU A 468 -10.16 -2.57 38.22
N MET A 469 -11.05 -2.56 37.23
CA MET A 469 -11.59 -1.32 36.67
C MET A 469 -12.50 -0.56 37.64
N SER A 470 -12.41 0.78 37.59
CA SER A 470 -13.31 1.66 38.34
C SER A 470 -14.77 1.54 37.87
N LYS A 471 -15.72 1.83 38.77
CA LYS A 471 -17.16 1.84 38.45
C LYS A 471 -17.49 2.76 37.26
N SER A 472 -16.84 3.93 37.17
CA SER A 472 -17.01 4.88 36.06
C SER A 472 -16.47 4.36 34.73
N ALA A 473 -15.32 3.69 34.72
CA ALA A 473 -14.74 3.07 33.52
C ALA A 473 -15.63 1.92 33.00
N ARG A 474 -16.19 1.11 33.91
CA ARG A 474 -17.17 0.07 33.59
C ARG A 474 -18.46 0.63 32.99
N LYS A 475 -18.97 1.76 33.53
CA LYS A 475 -20.12 2.49 32.97
C LYS A 475 -19.82 3.00 31.55
N ARG A 476 -18.64 3.61 31.33
CA ARG A 476 -18.20 4.06 30.00
C ARG A 476 -18.12 2.91 29.00
N LEU A 477 -17.51 1.79 29.39
CA LEU A 477 -17.39 0.61 28.55
C LEU A 477 -18.76 0.05 28.13
N CYS A 478 -19.71 -0.07 29.05
CA CYS A 478 -21.02 -0.62 28.73
C CYS A 478 -21.89 0.30 27.86
N ARG A 479 -21.57 1.60 27.74
CA ARG A 479 -22.31 2.58 26.92
C ARG A 479 -22.29 2.25 25.42
N VAL A 480 -21.28 1.51 24.94
CA VAL A 480 -21.16 1.12 23.53
C VAL A 480 -22.20 0.07 23.10
N ILE A 481 -22.82 -0.62 24.06
CA ILE A 481 -23.82 -1.67 23.80
C ILE A 481 -25.21 -1.05 23.74
N ASN A 482 -25.95 -1.33 22.67
CA ASN A 482 -27.38 -1.08 22.60
C ASN A 482 -28.14 -2.37 22.93
N CYS A 483 -28.71 -2.47 24.13
CA CYS A 483 -29.42 -3.66 24.61
C CYS A 483 -30.60 -4.08 23.73
N ARG A 484 -31.15 -3.18 22.89
CA ARG A 484 -32.22 -3.52 21.93
C ARG A 484 -31.74 -4.40 20.78
N LYS A 485 -30.47 -4.27 20.41
CA LYS A 485 -29.83 -4.97 19.29
C LYS A 485 -29.14 -6.27 19.72
N LEU A 486 -29.30 -6.69 20.98
CA LEU A 486 -28.78 -7.97 21.46
C LEU A 486 -29.71 -9.12 21.06
N SER A 487 -29.15 -10.25 20.66
CA SER A 487 -29.90 -11.49 20.45
C SER A 487 -30.39 -12.07 21.78
N ASP A 488 -31.40 -12.93 21.74
CA ASP A 488 -31.97 -13.55 22.95
C ASP A 488 -30.91 -14.35 23.73
N LYS A 489 -29.96 -14.98 23.02
CA LYS A 489 -28.83 -15.69 23.62
C LYS A 489 -27.88 -14.73 24.34
N ALA A 490 -27.56 -13.60 23.71
CA ALA A 490 -26.69 -12.59 24.31
C ALA A 490 -27.37 -11.90 25.50
N CYS A 491 -28.68 -11.63 25.42
CA CYS A 491 -29.48 -11.11 26.53
C CYS A 491 -29.47 -12.06 27.73
N ALA A 492 -29.71 -13.36 27.51
CA ALA A 492 -29.69 -14.35 28.59
C ALA A 492 -28.33 -14.43 29.29
N HIS A 493 -27.24 -14.37 28.52
CA HIS A 493 -25.87 -14.34 29.08
C HIS A 493 -25.60 -13.03 29.83
N ALA A 494 -26.00 -11.88 29.27
CA ALA A 494 -25.84 -10.57 29.92
C ALA A 494 -26.65 -10.43 31.21
N ALA A 495 -27.84 -11.00 31.27
CA ALA A 495 -28.69 -11.01 32.46
C ALA A 495 -28.06 -11.79 33.64
N GLN A 496 -27.16 -12.73 33.35
CA GLN A 496 -26.45 -13.55 34.33
C GLN A 496 -25.03 -13.04 34.59
N ASN A 497 -24.58 -11.99 33.90
CA ASN A 497 -23.22 -11.50 33.99
C ASN A 497 -23.06 -10.57 35.19
N GLU A 498 -22.37 -11.05 36.22
CA GLU A 498 -22.15 -10.30 37.46
C GLU A 498 -21.20 -9.11 37.31
N LEU A 499 -20.39 -9.07 36.24
CA LEU A 499 -19.43 -7.99 35.99
C LEU A 499 -20.08 -6.76 35.38
N LEU A 500 -21.34 -6.84 34.92
CA LEU A 500 -22.05 -5.70 34.34
C LEU A 500 -22.67 -4.80 35.42
N PRO A 501 -22.73 -3.48 35.20
CA PRO A 501 -23.50 -2.58 36.06
C PRO A 501 -24.98 -2.96 36.10
N LEU A 502 -25.63 -2.81 37.25
CA LEU A 502 -27.04 -3.18 37.44
C LEU A 502 -27.98 -2.51 36.45
N ARG A 503 -27.75 -1.23 36.15
CA ARG A 503 -28.52 -0.48 35.15
C ARG A 503 -28.56 -1.19 33.80
N VAL A 504 -27.45 -1.79 33.38
CA VAL A 504 -27.34 -2.50 32.09
C VAL A 504 -28.10 -3.82 32.15
N VAL A 505 -27.96 -4.57 33.25
CA VAL A 505 -28.68 -5.84 33.47
C VAL A 505 -30.20 -5.61 33.45
N VAL A 506 -30.69 -4.57 34.12
CA VAL A 506 -32.11 -4.18 34.12
C VAL A 506 -32.59 -3.81 32.72
N GLN A 507 -31.80 -3.06 31.95
CA GLN A 507 -32.13 -2.71 30.56
C GLN A 507 -32.21 -3.96 29.67
N VAL A 508 -31.29 -4.91 29.81
CA VAL A 508 -31.31 -6.18 29.07
C VAL A 508 -32.58 -6.96 29.37
N LEU A 509 -32.90 -7.15 30.66
CA LEU A 509 -34.11 -7.85 31.08
C LEU A 509 -35.36 -7.16 30.54
N PHE A 510 -35.44 -5.82 30.61
CA PHE A 510 -36.59 -5.08 30.11
C PHE A 510 -36.82 -5.32 28.60
N PHE A 511 -35.78 -5.26 27.77
CA PHE A 511 -35.93 -5.51 26.33
C PHE A 511 -36.16 -6.98 25.99
N GLU A 512 -35.70 -7.92 26.81
CA GLU A 512 -36.06 -9.34 26.72
C GLU A 512 -37.57 -9.53 26.92
N HIS A 513 -38.14 -8.94 27.98
CA HIS A 513 -39.58 -9.01 28.28
C HIS A 513 -40.43 -8.31 27.20
N ALA A 514 -40.02 -7.13 26.75
CA ALA A 514 -40.73 -6.38 25.70
C ALA A 514 -40.81 -7.18 24.38
N ARG A 515 -39.75 -7.91 24.04
CA ARG A 515 -39.68 -8.74 22.82
C ARG A 515 -40.51 -10.01 22.95
N ALA A 516 -40.46 -10.67 24.11
CA ALA A 516 -41.31 -11.81 24.42
C ALA A 516 -42.81 -11.44 24.37
N ALA A 517 -43.18 -10.27 24.90
CA ALA A 517 -44.55 -9.75 24.83
C ALA A 517 -44.99 -9.44 23.39
N ALA A 518 -44.12 -8.88 22.55
CA ALA A 518 -44.41 -8.61 21.14
C ALA A 518 -44.59 -9.90 20.32
N MET A 519 -43.87 -10.98 20.64
CA MET A 519 -44.00 -12.28 19.98
C MET A 519 -45.23 -13.07 20.48
N ALA A 520 -45.66 -12.84 21.73
CA ALA A 520 -46.82 -13.51 22.34
C ALA A 520 -48.16 -12.82 22.01
N GLY A 521 -48.17 -11.53 21.67
CA GLY A 521 -49.38 -10.76 21.37
C GLY A 521 -49.32 -10.08 20.00
N GLY A 522 -50.01 -10.65 19.00
CA GLY A 522 -50.17 -10.01 17.70
C GLY A 522 -50.89 -8.66 17.81
N ALA A 523 -50.26 -7.58 17.35
CA ALA A 523 -50.71 -6.18 17.18
C ALA A 523 -51.40 -5.45 18.37
N HIS A 524 -52.04 -6.16 19.29
CA HIS A 524 -52.88 -5.60 20.35
C HIS A 524 -52.12 -5.34 21.67
N ALA A 525 -51.02 -6.06 21.93
CA ALA A 525 -50.21 -5.92 23.14
C ALA A 525 -49.30 -4.68 23.14
N ALA A 526 -48.94 -4.13 21.97
CA ALA A 526 -48.19 -2.87 21.88
C ALA A 526 -49.03 -1.65 22.32
N ALA A 527 -50.36 -1.78 22.29
CA ALA A 527 -51.30 -0.76 22.75
C ALA A 527 -51.42 -0.71 24.29
N GLU A 528 -51.14 -1.82 24.99
CA GLU A 528 -51.30 -1.97 26.45
C GLU A 528 -50.05 -1.60 27.26
N LEU A 529 -48.92 -1.29 26.63
CA LEU A 529 -47.74 -0.80 27.35
C LEU A 529 -48.01 0.61 27.93
N PRO A 530 -47.82 0.82 29.25
CA PRO A 530 -47.89 2.15 29.88
C PRO A 530 -47.16 3.23 29.08
N GLY A 531 -47.71 4.45 28.99
CA GLY A 531 -47.18 5.52 28.14
C GLY A 531 -45.70 5.87 28.35
N SER A 532 -45.19 5.66 29.57
CA SER A 532 -43.76 5.79 29.94
C SER A 532 -42.87 4.76 29.24
N ILE A 533 -43.37 3.54 29.03
CA ILE A 533 -42.69 2.42 28.38
C ILE A 533 -42.68 2.63 26.85
N ARG A 534 -43.76 3.20 26.30
CA ARG A 534 -43.83 3.60 24.88
C ARG A 534 -42.88 4.77 24.57
N ALA A 535 -42.74 5.73 25.49
CA ALA A 535 -41.81 6.85 25.35
C ALA A 535 -40.34 6.40 25.35
N LEU A 536 -39.98 5.42 26.21
CA LEU A 536 -38.66 4.79 26.20
C LEU A 536 -38.37 4.11 24.85
N LEU A 537 -39.35 3.44 24.24
CA LEU A 537 -39.19 2.81 22.92
C LEU A 537 -38.94 3.85 21.79
N GLN A 538 -39.44 5.08 21.92
CA GLN A 538 -39.34 6.15 20.91
C GLN A 538 -38.12 7.08 21.09
N SER A 539 -37.45 7.10 22.25
CA SER A 539 -36.33 8.01 22.49
C SER A 539 -35.00 7.50 21.88
N LYS A 540 -34.71 7.94 20.65
CA LYS A 540 -33.44 8.60 20.24
C LYS A 540 -33.48 8.95 18.75
N SER A 541 -33.84 10.19 18.44
CA SER A 541 -33.53 10.84 17.15
C SER A 541 -33.50 12.37 17.29
N SER A 542 -32.62 12.89 18.14
CA SER A 542 -32.09 14.25 17.94
C SER A 542 -30.83 14.42 18.79
N GLY A 543 -29.73 14.78 18.12
CA GLY A 543 -28.50 15.16 18.77
C GLY A 543 -28.60 16.59 19.26
N SER A 544 -28.37 16.80 20.55
CA SER A 544 -27.89 18.05 21.11
C SER A 544 -27.21 17.74 22.43
N ASP A 545 -25.89 17.90 22.46
CA ASP A 545 -25.06 17.80 23.65
C ASP A 545 -25.28 19.03 24.54
N GLN A 546 -26.16 18.94 25.54
CA GLN A 546 -26.08 19.72 26.78
C GLN A 546 -27.16 19.27 27.78
N GLU A 547 -26.72 19.03 29.03
CA GLU A 547 -27.50 18.73 30.26
C GLU A 547 -27.91 17.27 30.53
N ASP A 548 -26.94 16.39 30.85
CA ASP A 548 -27.21 14.99 31.26
C ASP A 548 -27.03 14.71 32.79
N ASP A 549 -26.54 15.64 33.60
CA ASP A 549 -26.29 15.37 35.03
C ASP A 549 -27.56 15.40 35.91
N ALA A 550 -28.63 16.06 35.47
CA ALA A 550 -29.90 16.12 36.21
C ALA A 550 -30.86 14.96 35.90
N ALA A 551 -30.71 14.31 34.74
CA ALA A 551 -31.55 13.18 34.33
C ALA A 551 -31.21 11.86 35.05
N ASP A 552 -29.95 11.69 35.46
CA ASP A 552 -29.46 10.44 36.07
C ASP A 552 -30.06 10.17 37.48
N ARG A 553 -30.44 11.20 38.26
CA ARG A 553 -31.14 11.03 39.55
C ARG A 553 -32.62 10.66 39.40
N VAL A 554 -33.26 11.14 38.34
CA VAL A 554 -34.71 10.96 38.12
C VAL A 554 -35.01 9.56 37.58
N ASP A 555 -34.11 8.97 36.80
CA ASP A 555 -34.25 7.61 36.27
C ASP A 555 -34.13 6.53 37.36
N GLU A 556 -33.27 6.73 38.36
CA GLU A 556 -33.07 5.78 39.45
C GLU A 556 -34.28 5.72 40.41
N GLN A 557 -34.87 6.88 40.72
CA GLN A 557 -36.11 6.97 41.49
C GLN A 557 -37.33 6.41 40.72
N ARG A 558 -37.37 6.58 39.39
CA ARG A 558 -38.44 6.04 38.53
C ARG A 558 -38.34 4.51 38.35
N LEU A 559 -37.12 3.96 38.32
CA LEU A 559 -36.88 2.51 38.34
C LEU A 559 -37.25 1.88 39.69
N ARG A 560 -36.99 2.56 40.81
CA ARG A 560 -37.46 2.15 42.15
C ARG A 560 -39.00 2.17 42.24
N ALA A 561 -39.67 3.14 41.63
CA ALA A 561 -41.14 3.22 41.61
C ALA A 561 -41.83 2.09 40.80
N LEU A 562 -41.21 1.66 39.69
CA LEU A 562 -41.69 0.52 38.90
C LEU A 562 -41.53 -0.83 39.64
N ALA A 563 -40.55 -0.94 40.53
CA ALA A 563 -40.34 -2.13 41.36
C ALA A 563 -41.28 -2.22 42.59
N ALA A 564 -42.04 -1.15 42.89
CA ALA A 564 -42.91 -1.05 44.07
C ALA A 564 -44.41 -1.19 43.75
N GLY A 565 -44.82 -1.23 42.48
CA GLY A 565 -46.24 -1.25 42.08
C GLY A 565 -46.83 -2.66 42.01
N ALA A 566 -47.32 -3.18 43.12
CA ALA A 566 -48.28 -4.29 43.13
C ALA A 566 -49.71 -3.72 43.25
N SER A 567 -50.49 -3.80 42.18
CA SER A 567 -51.95 -3.65 42.24
C SER A 567 -52.59 -5.04 42.08
N PRO A 568 -53.59 -5.41 42.91
CA PRO A 568 -54.17 -6.74 42.88
C PRO A 568 -55.26 -6.80 41.79
N GLY A 569 -55.05 -7.65 40.79
CA GLY A 569 -56.04 -7.91 39.75
C GLY A 569 -55.47 -8.75 38.61
N ASP A 570 -55.90 -10.01 38.61
CA ASP A 570 -55.96 -10.94 37.48
C ASP A 570 -54.73 -11.79 37.09
N ASP A 571 -55.10 -13.01 36.75
CA ASP A 571 -54.40 -14.28 36.87
C ASP A 571 -53.38 -14.50 35.74
N TRP A 572 -52.08 -14.57 36.07
CA TRP A 572 -51.03 -14.98 35.13
C TRP A 572 -50.02 -15.91 35.80
N SER A 573 -49.82 -17.07 35.16
CA SER A 573 -49.04 -18.25 35.59
C SER A 573 -47.89 -17.99 36.58
N VAL A 574 -48.03 -18.60 37.77
CA VAL A 574 -47.13 -18.58 38.94
C VAL A 574 -45.68 -18.99 38.62
N GLU A 575 -45.46 -19.73 37.52
CA GLU A 575 -44.15 -20.25 37.13
C GLU A 575 -43.31 -19.25 36.31
N GLY A 576 -43.95 -18.28 35.64
CA GLY A 576 -43.28 -17.16 34.96
C GLY A 576 -42.86 -16.07 35.94
N LEU A 577 -43.72 -15.76 36.91
CA LEU A 577 -43.49 -14.72 37.92
C LEU A 577 -42.41 -15.11 38.94
N ARG A 578 -42.29 -16.40 39.30
CA ARG A 578 -41.22 -16.90 40.18
C ARG A 578 -39.82 -16.75 39.57
N ARG A 579 -39.66 -16.95 38.25
CA ARG A 579 -38.36 -16.71 37.57
C ARG A 579 -38.00 -15.23 37.51
N ALA A 580 -38.97 -14.34 37.32
CA ALA A 580 -38.75 -12.89 37.33
C ALA A 580 -38.45 -12.37 38.76
N ALA A 581 -39.18 -12.84 39.77
CA ALA A 581 -38.99 -12.46 41.17
C ALA A 581 -37.61 -12.90 41.73
N SER A 582 -37.12 -14.09 41.35
CA SER A 582 -35.77 -14.54 41.74
C SER A 582 -34.66 -13.68 41.13
N LYS A 583 -34.83 -13.21 39.89
CA LYS A 583 -33.88 -12.27 39.24
C LYS A 583 -33.94 -10.87 39.87
N ILE A 584 -35.12 -10.43 40.31
CA ILE A 584 -35.31 -9.15 41.02
C ILE A 584 -34.72 -9.17 42.44
N ALA A 585 -34.73 -10.32 43.13
CA ALA A 585 -34.09 -10.47 44.43
C ALA A 585 -32.55 -10.34 44.35
N THR A 586 -31.93 -10.88 43.29
CA THR A 586 -30.49 -10.70 43.02
C THR A 586 -30.12 -9.25 42.71
N LEU A 587 -31.03 -8.51 42.06
CA LEU A 587 -30.86 -7.07 41.80
C LEU A 587 -31.00 -6.21 43.07
N ARG A 588 -31.84 -6.62 44.03
CA ARG A 588 -32.01 -5.91 45.32
C ARG A 588 -30.77 -6.00 46.21
N MET A 589 -30.13 -7.16 46.34
CA MET A 589 -28.86 -7.31 47.06
C MET A 589 -27.74 -6.44 46.50
N LYS A 590 -27.70 -6.26 45.19
CA LYS A 590 -26.62 -5.56 44.50
C LYS A 590 -26.81 -4.04 44.51
N LEU A 591 -28.05 -3.56 44.63
CA LEU A 591 -28.38 -2.15 44.89
C LEU A 591 -27.99 -1.75 46.32
N GLU A 592 -28.06 -2.67 47.28
CA GLU A 592 -27.62 -2.43 48.66
C GLU A 592 -26.07 -2.33 48.77
N GLU A 593 -25.32 -2.98 47.87
CA GLU A 593 -23.85 -2.81 47.78
C GLU A 593 -23.41 -1.53 47.04
N ASP A 594 -24.31 -0.87 46.30
CA ASP A 594 -24.02 0.37 45.56
C ASP A 594 -24.27 1.65 46.39
N ASP A 595 -24.96 1.55 47.53
CA ASP A 595 -25.29 2.68 48.42
C ASP A 595 -24.25 2.93 49.57
N ASP A 596 -23.24 2.07 49.73
CA ASP A 596 -22.24 2.18 50.82
C ASP A 596 -20.83 2.61 50.34
N HIS A 597 -20.64 3.89 50.02
CA HIS A 597 -19.47 4.72 50.38
C HIS A 597 -19.52 6.03 49.57
N ASP A 598 -20.23 7.02 50.09
CA ASP A 598 -19.85 8.41 49.89
C ASP A 598 -20.20 9.22 51.15
N GLY A 599 -19.18 9.48 51.96
CA GLY A 599 -19.27 10.22 53.21
C GLY A 599 -17.89 10.77 53.56
N GLY A 600 -17.64 12.02 53.18
CA GLY A 600 -16.35 12.69 53.29
C GLY A 600 -16.04 13.36 54.64
N GLY A 601 -14.84 13.95 54.68
CA GLY A 601 -14.25 14.77 55.76
C GLY A 601 -12.88 14.18 56.14
N GLY A 602 -11.74 14.87 56.02
CA GLY A 602 -11.46 16.29 56.10
C GLY A 602 -10.52 16.52 57.29
N ASP A 603 -9.35 17.12 57.02
CA ASP A 603 -8.36 17.72 57.94
C ASP A 603 -7.31 16.72 58.51
N ASP A 604 -5.98 16.96 58.40
CA ASP A 604 -5.22 18.16 58.78
C ASP A 604 -4.08 18.59 57.82
N GLU A 605 -3.78 19.89 57.95
CA GLU A 605 -2.76 20.77 57.36
C GLU A 605 -1.29 20.28 57.59
N GLU A 606 -0.21 20.70 56.90
CA GLU A 606 0.31 22.07 56.87
C GLU A 606 1.60 22.19 55.99
N PHE A 607 1.73 23.36 55.32
CA PHE A 607 2.97 24.10 54.94
C PHE A 607 3.78 23.83 53.63
N ALA A 608 3.39 24.54 52.56
CA ALA A 608 4.15 25.49 51.71
C ALA A 608 5.71 25.44 51.70
N ARG A 609 6.47 25.60 50.59
CA ARG A 609 6.28 26.43 49.37
C ARG A 609 7.43 26.19 48.35
N ARG A 610 7.10 26.25 47.04
CA ARG A 610 7.84 26.90 45.90
C ARG A 610 9.22 26.34 45.46
N GLN A 611 9.64 26.30 44.19
CA GLN A 611 9.12 26.77 42.89
C GLN A 611 10.07 26.27 41.78
N GLN A 612 9.58 25.70 40.68
CA GLN A 612 10.02 26.11 39.34
C GLN A 612 8.99 25.69 38.27
N ALA A 613 8.58 26.69 37.48
CA ALA A 613 7.51 26.64 36.49
C ALA A 613 8.06 26.42 35.07
N GLY A 614 7.24 25.84 34.18
CA GLY A 614 7.55 25.79 32.75
C GLY A 614 6.59 24.97 31.88
N LEU A 615 5.36 25.46 31.70
CA LEU A 615 4.40 25.16 30.61
C LEU A 615 4.08 23.70 30.22
N ALA A 616 3.01 23.18 30.83
CA ALA A 616 2.07 22.28 30.17
C ALA A 616 0.80 23.07 29.81
N ARG A 617 0.39 23.04 28.54
CA ARG A 617 -1.00 23.29 28.14
C ARG A 617 -1.44 22.19 27.20
N SER A 618 -2.33 21.37 27.75
CA SER A 618 -3.17 20.40 27.06
C SER A 618 -3.97 21.09 25.94
N ALA A 619 -3.95 20.51 24.74
CA ALA A 619 -4.72 20.94 23.59
C ALA A 619 -5.47 19.74 23.01
N SER A 620 -6.59 19.39 23.62
CA SER A 620 -7.65 18.62 22.97
C SER A 620 -8.94 19.38 23.23
N LEU A 621 -9.32 20.19 22.24
CA LEU A 621 -10.64 20.81 22.00
C LEU A 621 -10.42 21.92 20.97
N ARG A 622 -10.61 21.59 19.68
CA ARG A 622 -11.02 22.46 18.56
C ARG A 622 -10.64 21.77 17.24
N PHE A 623 -11.49 20.88 16.75
CA PHE A 623 -11.46 20.54 15.31
C PHE A 623 -12.86 20.19 14.82
N ARG A 624 -13.75 21.19 14.82
CA ARG A 624 -14.93 21.28 13.94
C ARG A 624 -15.69 22.60 14.21
N ALA A 625 -15.32 23.66 13.50
CA ALA A 625 -16.24 24.73 13.09
C ALA A 625 -15.55 25.69 12.10
N PHE A 626 -16.34 26.14 11.12
CA PHE A 626 -16.13 27.21 10.13
C PHE A 626 -15.60 26.85 8.73
N CYS A 627 -16.53 26.38 7.89
CA CYS A 627 -16.66 26.91 6.53
C CYS A 627 -17.79 27.95 6.51
N ALA A 628 -17.44 29.24 6.39
CA ALA A 628 -18.36 30.29 5.93
C ALA A 628 -17.55 31.30 5.11
N ILE A 629 -17.96 31.52 3.87
CA ILE A 629 -17.39 32.49 2.92
C ILE A 629 -17.86 33.90 3.32
N PRO A 630 -17.00 34.93 3.18
CA PRO A 630 -17.47 36.19 2.65
C PRO A 630 -16.66 36.63 1.43
N ALA A 631 -17.38 37.08 0.41
CA ALA A 631 -16.85 37.69 -0.80
C ALA A 631 -16.24 39.07 -0.51
N ALA A 632 -14.98 39.29 -0.90
CA ALA A 632 -14.44 40.62 -1.22
C ALA A 632 -13.12 40.51 -2.00
N ARG A 633 -13.07 41.15 -3.18
CA ARG A 633 -11.86 41.36 -4.01
C ARG A 633 -10.82 42.21 -3.27
N PRO A 634 -9.51 42.06 -3.59
CA PRO A 634 -8.61 43.20 -3.49
C PRO A 634 -7.80 43.48 -4.76
N LYS A 635 -7.49 44.77 -4.90
CA LYS A 635 -6.82 45.46 -6.01
C LYS A 635 -5.29 45.31 -5.91
N ARG A 636 -4.65 45.44 -7.08
CA ARG A 636 -3.20 45.67 -7.31
C ARG A 636 -2.61 46.71 -6.34
N MET A 637 -1.33 46.55 -5.94
CA MET A 637 -0.24 47.53 -6.19
C MET A 637 1.10 47.17 -5.50
N LEU A 638 2.16 47.28 -6.31
CA LEU A 638 3.59 47.62 -6.04
C LEU A 638 4.40 46.65 -5.14
N SER A 639 5.45 45.96 -5.60
CA SER A 639 6.69 46.34 -6.32
C SER A 639 7.68 47.19 -5.51
N LYS A 640 8.83 46.57 -5.16
CA LYS A 640 10.23 47.05 -5.26
C LYS A 640 11.11 46.52 -4.11
N LEU A 641 12.41 46.40 -4.44
CA LEU A 641 13.61 46.12 -3.62
C LEU A 641 13.93 44.61 -3.51
N TRP A 642 15.00 44.05 -4.08
CA TRP A 642 16.41 44.49 -4.16
C TRP A 642 17.14 43.93 -5.42
N PRO A 643 18.29 44.49 -5.88
CA PRO A 643 18.70 44.50 -7.29
C PRO A 643 20.03 43.78 -7.64
N LEU A 644 20.30 43.71 -8.98
CA LEU A 644 21.57 43.77 -9.74
C LEU A 644 22.69 42.75 -9.39
N ALA A 645 23.52 42.19 -10.29
CA ALA A 645 23.81 42.19 -11.72
C ALA A 645 24.86 41.03 -11.89
N ARG A 646 25.17 40.40 -13.02
CA ARG A 646 25.64 40.91 -14.31
C ARG A 646 25.58 39.76 -15.34
N GLY A 647 25.07 40.06 -16.53
CA GLY A 647 25.41 39.37 -17.76
C GLY A 647 26.07 40.39 -18.68
N VAL A 648 27.25 40.07 -19.21
CA VAL A 648 27.94 40.84 -20.24
C VAL A 648 27.78 40.08 -21.56
N THR A 649 27.14 40.71 -22.54
CA THR A 649 27.26 40.38 -23.96
C THR A 649 27.41 41.68 -24.71
N THR A 650 28.44 41.78 -25.54
CA THR A 650 28.42 42.21 -26.95
C THR A 650 29.86 42.52 -27.37
N GLU A 651 30.30 41.98 -28.50
CA GLU A 651 30.42 42.82 -29.69
C GLU A 651 30.60 41.98 -30.96
N ARG A 652 29.94 42.47 -32.02
CA ARG A 652 30.17 42.11 -33.41
C ARG A 652 31.30 43.00 -33.94
N HIS A 653 32.23 42.39 -34.68
CA HIS A 653 32.62 42.85 -36.00
C HIS A 653 32.99 41.65 -36.87
#